data_AF-B2AVY8-F1
#
_entry.id   AF-B2AVY8-F1
#
_cell.length_a   1.000
_cell.length_b   1.000
_cell.length_c   1.000
_cell.angle_alpha   90.00
_cell.angle_beta   90.00
_cell.angle_gamma   90.00
#
_symmetry.space_group_name_H-M   'P 1'
#
loop_
_entity.id
_entity.type
_entity.pdbx_description
1 polymer ?
#
loop_
_entity_poly.entity_id
_entity_poly.type
_entity_poly.pdbx_seq_one_letter_code
_entity_poly.pdbx_strand_id
1 'polypeptide(L)'
;MVGRSFSPAVVPMSPLTTVNVQVQFKRKPVQFLPVPDIDDEQQEVWHIPQTGEVFTTYEDYLNRMASPLFHSRKRFICTITGHSGLSFFDALESELANAAEVDDIFPEALKGPVLRRIQFSTVSRIDTLVDQIYDEFKNDYYPGEAVLVEVIGHTEKLAGIVRDKTRFGGKMLPDGTLSKPFATYFVSLTMSPAEEAVVDDAHIFRDRKIFTKQVLRQYIKKTVTREAWNGAPWLVKDEVAEKYHIDTRVPAHLRFDTKLQERKQLQAQKRMSNHDSSLLSGSISPTGPVRLPELKPAPKSHKSKAQQAAQAERALLRAKQQAMQANGNTHEPGQFMHLPLPGNPFQFPISFRGQIPPPMVPQTPEPPPPPPPPKYPIEDLQLNIRGHVRPQLKFMCKDTPVEVDAESKSPFSEKILMKSVGPLLETWDTLNVYCEIFKLDSFTFDDYVEAMLVASEEVPVELFTEIHCSVLKILVSSEAEGGKVQIQLPELEEEEEEEEPEESAAPTPEPEPQPSGRATRSSMAKLEAERLAAELAAAEQEEAEMEDAPGHRAEEVLQGFDWIEQLRKRSFKDGGWELIMVGLLHQLSKSERLKASCEELLEQLVPVDIEPSRETVRRKYATLDVNYRVQALQIICMLTAETRAIRGYMEDCSETMTAYRKEKIEWQRKRKQLIEELKSLNDQRKILLPDNLPPSPPLEPTKVAIINGDVKMTDVDDLQANHTSDEIPDSEEDGRKLRRGHDRAVERKRKAEKEAERKEKAEAAAKVPKQSKQFTKVLRDIQKKEDDIAECEKEIAIIDNDLREADCPRTRVLGKDRFWNRYYWFERNGMPYGGLPDSSTAEAEYANGCIWVQGPDELEREGYIDTKEEYQEEYKAKFEMTVPERKKLEEGKTSVFNAHQWGYYDREEDVDKLLTWLDPRGVNELKLRKELVNYRDKIAKNMVNRRKYLGIDDTPAATAAPTEESVTNGATEKKEEETASVKEVSPEPHKGKRSTRVRHSVPAAPVEEEEEEEEKEKPKYRCLNWTNTTAMEEIGHLHSLEPPPARSRKPTKKKEAAAAAAVVAEVVAEPVANATRGKKGGRQSMK
;
A
#
# COMPACT_ATOMS: atom_id res chain seq x y z
N MET A 1 -58.42 -6.42 -10.86
CA MET A 1 -59.57 -7.35 -10.75
C MET A 1 -59.15 -8.75 -11.18
N VAL A 2 -58.90 -9.66 -10.24
CA VAL A 2 -59.37 -11.07 -10.24
C VAL A 2 -59.35 -11.49 -8.76
N GLY A 3 -60.53 -11.62 -8.17
CA GLY A 3 -60.70 -12.00 -6.77
C GLY A 3 -60.65 -13.51 -6.57
N ARG A 4 -60.10 -13.94 -5.43
CA ARG A 4 -60.47 -15.19 -4.77
C ARG A 4 -60.71 -14.90 -3.29
N SER A 5 -61.97 -15.06 -2.91
CA SER A 5 -62.51 -15.01 -1.56
C SER A 5 -62.00 -16.17 -0.71
N PHE A 6 -61.61 -15.91 0.54
CA PHE A 6 -61.62 -16.91 1.62
C PHE A 6 -62.30 -16.31 2.87
N SER A 7 -63.22 -17.09 3.43
CA SER A 7 -64.04 -16.80 4.62
C SER A 7 -63.22 -16.63 5.90
N PRO A 8 -63.76 -15.95 6.94
CA PRO A 8 -63.05 -15.69 8.18
C PRO A 8 -63.14 -16.90 9.11
N ALA A 9 -62.02 -17.58 9.33
CA ALA A 9 -61.84 -18.49 10.45
C ALA A 9 -60.84 -17.85 11.40
N VAL A 10 -61.34 -17.25 12.47
CA VAL A 10 -60.56 -16.79 13.62
C VAL A 10 -59.93 -18.03 14.26
N VAL A 11 -58.63 -18.21 14.06
CA VAL A 11 -57.79 -19.06 14.90
C VAL A 11 -56.98 -18.12 15.78
N PRO A 12 -57.02 -18.24 17.12
CA PRO A 12 -56.22 -17.38 17.99
C PRO A 12 -54.75 -17.70 17.77
N MET A 13 -54.03 -16.81 17.09
CA MET A 13 -52.59 -16.90 16.94
C MET A 13 -51.96 -16.69 18.32
N SER A 14 -51.37 -17.76 18.86
CA SER A 14 -50.44 -17.67 19.99
C SER A 14 -49.28 -16.74 19.60
N PRO A 15 -48.65 -16.02 20.55
CA PRO A 15 -47.59 -15.08 20.25
C PRO A 15 -46.47 -15.82 19.50
N LEU A 16 -46.26 -15.44 18.24
CA LEU A 16 -45.22 -15.98 17.37
C LEU A 16 -43.88 -15.76 18.06
N THR A 17 -43.31 -16.83 18.61
CA THR A 17 -41.94 -16.88 19.09
C THR A 17 -41.05 -16.42 17.95
N THR A 18 -40.37 -15.28 18.13
CA THR A 18 -39.38 -14.73 17.21
C THR A 18 -38.44 -15.86 16.76
N VAL A 19 -38.58 -16.32 15.51
CA VAL A 19 -37.66 -17.31 14.96
C VAL A 19 -36.30 -16.64 14.97
N ASN A 20 -35.41 -17.14 15.82
CA ASN A 20 -34.11 -16.53 16.07
C ASN A 20 -33.18 -16.86 14.88
N VAL A 21 -33.48 -16.29 13.71
CA VAL A 21 -32.81 -16.54 12.43
C VAL A 21 -31.40 -15.97 12.48
N GLN A 22 -30.38 -16.80 12.27
CA GLN A 22 -28.98 -16.40 12.39
C GLN A 22 -28.29 -16.26 11.03
N VAL A 23 -28.99 -15.81 9.99
CA VAL A 23 -28.36 -15.52 8.70
C VAL A 23 -27.43 -14.31 8.82
N GLN A 24 -26.22 -14.39 8.25
CA GLN A 24 -25.25 -13.30 8.28
C GLN A 24 -25.14 -12.55 6.95
N PHE A 25 -25.09 -11.23 7.02
CA PHE A 25 -24.74 -10.33 5.93
C PHE A 25 -23.44 -9.58 6.28
N LYS A 26 -22.41 -9.65 5.42
CA LYS A 26 -21.07 -9.07 5.69
C LYS A 26 -20.52 -9.43 7.09
N ARG A 27 -20.74 -10.68 7.54
CA ARG A 27 -20.31 -11.22 8.86
C ARG A 27 -20.99 -10.56 10.08
N LYS A 28 -22.10 -9.87 9.89
CA LYS A 28 -23.00 -9.39 10.95
C LYS A 28 -24.33 -10.13 10.87
N PRO A 29 -24.98 -10.46 12.00
CA PRO A 29 -26.34 -11.01 11.96
C PRO A 29 -27.28 -10.00 11.28
N VAL A 30 -28.17 -10.49 10.42
CA VAL A 30 -29.22 -9.66 9.82
C VAL A 30 -30.15 -9.19 10.93
N GLN A 31 -30.37 -7.87 11.02
CA GLN A 31 -31.31 -7.28 11.97
C GLN A 31 -32.67 -7.12 11.30
N PHE A 32 -33.71 -7.69 11.92
CA PHE A 32 -35.09 -7.49 11.52
C PHE A 32 -35.66 -6.23 12.15
N LEU A 33 -36.62 -5.62 11.47
CA LEU A 33 -37.32 -4.45 11.98
C LEU A 33 -38.23 -4.86 13.14
N PRO A 34 -38.33 -4.03 14.20
CA PRO A 34 -39.27 -4.29 15.29
C PRO A 34 -40.71 -4.26 14.76
N VAL A 35 -41.57 -5.09 15.35
CA VAL A 35 -43.00 -5.11 15.03
C VAL A 35 -43.57 -3.72 15.36
N PRO A 36 -44.23 -3.03 14.42
CA PRO A 36 -44.89 -1.75 14.69
C PRO A 36 -45.97 -1.92 15.76
N ASP A 37 -46.17 -0.90 16.60
CA ASP A 37 -47.28 -0.88 17.54
C ASP A 37 -48.59 -0.67 16.74
N ILE A 38 -49.50 -1.63 16.82
CA ILE A 38 -50.77 -1.61 16.07
C ILE A 38 -51.89 -1.39 17.09
N ASP A 39 -52.41 -0.16 17.14
CA ASP A 39 -53.43 0.25 18.11
C ASP A 39 -54.84 -0.30 17.81
N ASP A 40 -55.09 -0.80 16.59
CA ASP A 40 -56.41 -1.27 16.14
C ASP A 40 -56.37 -2.73 15.64
N GLU A 41 -57.11 -3.62 16.31
CA GLU A 41 -57.19 -5.05 15.99
C GLU A 41 -57.82 -5.35 14.60
N GLN A 42 -58.41 -4.35 13.94
CA GLN A 42 -59.01 -4.49 12.60
C GLN A 42 -58.13 -3.93 11.46
N GLN A 43 -56.95 -3.39 11.77
CA GLN A 43 -56.07 -2.81 10.76
C GLN A 43 -55.44 -3.88 9.86
N GLU A 44 -55.61 -3.76 8.53
CA GLU A 44 -54.95 -4.63 7.56
C GLU A 44 -53.43 -4.37 7.53
N VAL A 45 -52.65 -5.44 7.66
CA VAL A 45 -51.17 -5.38 7.70
C VAL A 45 -50.56 -6.34 6.68
N TRP A 46 -49.38 -5.98 6.20
CA TRP A 46 -48.59 -6.77 5.25
C TRP A 46 -47.50 -7.53 6.01
N HIS A 47 -47.48 -8.86 5.89
CA HIS A 47 -46.60 -9.72 6.67
C HIS A 47 -45.69 -10.54 5.77
N ILE A 48 -44.40 -10.66 6.13
CA ILE A 48 -43.44 -11.56 5.49
C ILE A 48 -43.35 -12.86 6.33
N PRO A 49 -43.95 -13.99 5.88
CA PRO A 49 -44.04 -15.22 6.69
C PRO A 49 -42.71 -15.82 7.14
N GLN A 50 -41.65 -15.62 6.38
CA GLN A 50 -40.34 -16.22 6.64
C GLN A 50 -39.48 -15.42 7.63
N THR A 51 -39.69 -14.10 7.72
CA THR A 51 -38.93 -13.22 8.63
C THR A 51 -39.75 -12.76 9.82
N GLY A 52 -41.07 -12.91 9.78
CA GLY A 52 -41.99 -12.41 10.81
C GLY A 52 -42.13 -10.90 10.85
N GLU A 53 -41.57 -10.18 9.86
CA GLU A 53 -41.69 -8.72 9.76
C GLU A 53 -43.11 -8.34 9.32
N VAL A 54 -43.71 -7.37 10.02
CA VAL A 54 -45.06 -6.85 9.75
C VAL A 54 -44.94 -5.37 9.37
N PHE A 55 -45.65 -4.97 8.33
CA PHE A 55 -45.65 -3.63 7.76
C PHE A 55 -47.07 -3.08 7.69
N THR A 56 -47.24 -1.82 8.03
CA THR A 56 -48.55 -1.13 7.99
C THR A 56 -48.84 -0.51 6.62
N THR A 57 -47.81 -0.27 5.80
CA THR A 57 -47.93 0.28 4.44
C THR A 57 -47.48 -0.74 3.38
N TYR A 58 -48.16 -0.76 2.24
CA TYR A 58 -47.82 -1.67 1.14
C TYR A 58 -46.50 -1.30 0.46
N GLU A 59 -46.17 -0.01 0.40
CA GLU A 59 -44.92 0.48 -0.19
C GLU A 59 -43.69 0.08 0.64
N ASP A 60 -43.77 0.08 1.97
CA ASP A 60 -42.66 -0.39 2.82
C ASP A 60 -42.46 -1.90 2.71
N TYR A 61 -43.57 -2.65 2.63
CA TYR A 61 -43.53 -4.08 2.32
C TYR A 61 -42.88 -4.35 0.96
N LEU A 62 -43.26 -3.63 -0.10
CA LEU A 62 -42.65 -3.77 -1.41
C LEU A 62 -41.20 -3.30 -1.42
N ASN A 63 -40.83 -2.21 -0.76
CA ASN A 63 -39.44 -1.75 -0.69
C ASN A 63 -38.56 -2.75 0.06
N ARG A 64 -39.10 -3.41 1.10
CA ARG A 64 -38.40 -4.48 1.81
C ARG A 64 -38.28 -5.76 0.97
N MET A 65 -39.35 -6.17 0.29
CA MET A 65 -39.43 -7.42 -0.47
C MET A 65 -38.77 -7.32 -1.87
N ALA A 66 -38.92 -6.18 -2.55
CA ALA A 66 -38.28 -5.83 -3.82
C ALA A 66 -36.84 -5.33 -3.65
N SER A 67 -36.38 -5.12 -2.41
CA SER A 67 -34.98 -4.81 -2.16
C SER A 67 -34.09 -5.88 -2.80
N PRO A 68 -33.09 -5.51 -3.63
CA PRO A 68 -32.15 -6.47 -4.22
C PRO A 68 -31.31 -7.22 -3.18
N LEU A 69 -31.47 -6.91 -1.88
CA LEU A 69 -30.97 -7.73 -0.78
C LEU A 69 -31.63 -9.11 -0.71
N PHE A 70 -32.95 -9.28 -0.87
CA PHE A 70 -33.62 -10.53 -0.46
C PHE A 70 -33.75 -11.58 -1.57
N HIS A 71 -33.97 -11.18 -2.83
CA HIS A 71 -34.30 -12.14 -3.91
C HIS A 71 -33.21 -12.42 -4.95
N SER A 72 -32.19 -11.57 -5.14
CA SER A 72 -31.25 -11.75 -6.27
C SER A 72 -29.75 -11.65 -5.96
N ARG A 73 -29.34 -11.09 -4.82
CA ARG A 73 -27.91 -10.98 -4.48
C ARG A 73 -27.45 -12.10 -3.54
N LYS A 74 -26.65 -13.02 -4.09
CA LYS A 74 -25.91 -14.08 -3.40
C LYS A 74 -24.83 -13.53 -2.44
N ARG A 75 -25.24 -12.90 -1.34
CA ARG A 75 -24.34 -12.17 -0.41
C ARG A 75 -24.45 -12.63 1.04
N PHE A 76 -25.29 -13.62 1.34
CA PHE A 76 -25.50 -14.13 2.70
C PHE A 76 -24.63 -15.35 2.98
N ILE A 77 -24.41 -15.56 4.29
CA ILE A 77 -23.61 -16.65 4.83
C ILE A 77 -24.47 -17.42 5.83
N CYS A 78 -24.52 -18.75 5.67
CA CYS A 78 -25.11 -19.63 6.67
C CYS A 78 -24.19 -19.67 7.92
N THR A 79 -24.72 -19.39 9.10
CA THR A 79 -23.93 -19.35 10.35
C THR A 79 -23.41 -20.70 10.78
N ILE A 80 -24.24 -21.74 10.64
CA ILE A 80 -23.92 -23.12 11.04
C ILE A 80 -22.80 -23.67 10.15
N THR A 81 -23.01 -23.69 8.83
CA THR A 81 -22.06 -24.28 7.86
C THR A 81 -20.92 -23.34 7.50
N GLY A 82 -21.13 -22.02 7.56
CA GLY A 82 -20.17 -21.02 7.09
C GLY A 82 -20.13 -20.84 5.57
N HIS A 83 -21.03 -21.49 4.82
CA HIS A 83 -21.09 -21.36 3.37
C HIS A 83 -21.60 -19.97 2.96
N SER A 84 -20.86 -19.30 2.09
CA SER A 84 -21.12 -17.93 1.61
C SER A 84 -21.57 -17.92 0.16
N GLY A 85 -22.34 -16.91 -0.24
CA GLY A 85 -22.80 -16.79 -1.63
C GLY A 85 -24.21 -17.35 -1.84
N LEU A 86 -25.02 -17.37 -0.79
CA LEU A 86 -26.42 -17.79 -0.81
C LEU A 86 -27.33 -16.57 -0.87
N SER A 87 -28.54 -16.72 -1.42
CA SER A 87 -29.61 -15.74 -1.20
C SER A 87 -30.04 -15.80 0.27
N PHE A 88 -30.83 -14.82 0.72
CA PHE A 88 -31.31 -14.81 2.10
C PHE A 88 -32.14 -16.07 2.41
N PHE A 89 -33.05 -16.44 1.52
CA PHE A 89 -33.93 -17.60 1.69
C PHE A 89 -33.16 -18.92 1.56
N ASP A 90 -32.22 -19.03 0.63
CA ASP A 90 -31.37 -20.24 0.53
C ASP A 90 -30.47 -20.39 1.76
N ALA A 91 -29.96 -19.28 2.32
CA ALA A 91 -29.16 -19.30 3.54
C ALA A 91 -30.00 -19.72 4.76
N LEU A 92 -31.25 -19.28 4.82
CA LEU A 92 -32.21 -19.63 5.87
C LEU A 92 -32.63 -21.11 5.80
N GLU A 93 -32.98 -21.61 4.62
CA GLU A 93 -33.32 -23.02 4.41
C GLU A 93 -32.12 -23.92 4.72
N SER A 94 -30.92 -23.54 4.26
CA SER A 94 -29.68 -24.21 4.60
C SER A 94 -29.43 -24.20 6.12
N GLU A 95 -29.69 -23.10 6.82
CA GLU A 95 -29.56 -23.04 8.28
C GLU A 95 -30.51 -24.02 8.98
N LEU A 96 -31.80 -24.01 8.62
CA LEU A 96 -32.80 -24.88 9.24
C LEU A 96 -32.53 -26.37 8.99
N ALA A 97 -32.18 -26.74 7.76
CA ALA A 97 -31.86 -28.12 7.40
C ALA A 97 -30.61 -28.63 8.14
N ASN A 98 -29.53 -27.83 8.15
CA ASN A 98 -28.30 -28.20 8.85
C ASN A 98 -28.48 -28.18 10.37
N ALA A 99 -29.35 -27.33 10.91
CA ALA A 99 -29.67 -27.31 12.33
C ALA A 99 -30.34 -28.62 12.77
N ALA A 100 -31.30 -29.14 12.00
CA ALA A 100 -31.95 -30.41 12.28
C ALA A 100 -30.96 -31.58 12.17
N GLU A 101 -30.20 -31.64 11.09
CA GLU A 101 -29.21 -32.69 10.85
C GLU A 101 -28.13 -32.76 11.94
N VAL A 102 -27.64 -31.61 12.41
CA VAL A 102 -26.63 -31.56 13.49
C VAL A 102 -27.19 -32.06 14.82
N ASP A 103 -28.47 -31.86 15.11
CA ASP A 103 -29.10 -32.39 16.31
C ASP A 103 -29.28 -33.91 16.24
N ASP A 104 -29.57 -34.46 15.07
CA ASP A 104 -29.77 -35.90 14.88
C ASP A 104 -28.43 -36.65 14.87
N ILE A 105 -27.38 -36.07 14.29
CA ILE A 105 -26.05 -36.70 14.20
C ILE A 105 -25.29 -36.65 15.53
N PHE A 106 -25.45 -35.58 16.32
CA PHE A 106 -24.66 -35.41 17.55
C PHE A 106 -25.19 -36.28 18.70
N PRO A 107 -24.35 -37.12 19.36
CA PRO A 107 -24.81 -38.05 20.39
C PRO A 107 -25.55 -37.40 21.55
N GLU A 108 -26.76 -37.87 21.85
CA GLU A 108 -27.61 -37.30 22.91
C GLU A 108 -26.96 -37.36 24.30
N ALA A 109 -26.26 -38.45 24.61
CA ALA A 109 -25.51 -38.62 25.86
C ALA A 109 -24.42 -37.56 26.09
N LEU A 110 -23.88 -36.96 25.02
CA LEU A 110 -22.83 -35.94 25.09
C LEU A 110 -23.37 -34.50 25.12
N LYS A 111 -24.61 -34.27 24.70
CA LYS A 111 -25.21 -32.92 24.60
C LYS A 111 -25.14 -32.16 25.93
N GLY A 112 -25.70 -32.72 27.00
CA GLY A 112 -25.69 -32.09 28.32
C GLY A 112 -24.28 -31.85 28.90
N PRO A 113 -23.41 -32.87 28.99
CA PRO A 113 -22.04 -32.72 29.49
C PRO A 113 -21.18 -31.71 28.73
N VAL A 114 -21.26 -31.70 27.40
CA VAL A 114 -20.51 -30.77 26.55
C VAL A 114 -20.98 -29.34 26.76
N LEU A 115 -22.30 -29.11 26.80
CA LEU A 115 -22.87 -27.77 27.04
C LEU A 115 -22.51 -27.24 28.43
N ARG A 116 -22.56 -28.07 29.48
CA ARG A 116 -22.12 -27.71 30.83
C ARG A 116 -20.66 -27.30 30.89
N ARG A 117 -19.80 -27.94 30.09
CA ARG A 117 -18.36 -27.63 30.03
C ARG A 117 -18.05 -26.35 29.25
N ILE A 118 -18.87 -26.03 28.25
CA ILE A 118 -18.74 -24.82 27.43
C ILE A 118 -19.30 -23.60 28.17
N GLN A 119 -20.36 -23.79 28.97
CA GLN A 119 -20.96 -22.74 29.78
C GLN A 119 -19.89 -22.03 30.61
N PHE A 120 -19.85 -20.71 30.50
CA PHE A 120 -18.89 -19.83 31.17
C PHE A 120 -17.41 -19.97 30.75
N SER A 121 -17.11 -20.74 29.70
CA SER A 121 -15.77 -20.74 29.10
C SER A 121 -15.44 -19.36 28.53
N THR A 122 -14.23 -18.84 28.79
CA THR A 122 -13.78 -17.52 28.30
C THR A 122 -12.89 -17.62 27.04
N VAL A 123 -12.86 -18.78 26.38
CA VAL A 123 -12.00 -19.02 25.20
C VAL A 123 -12.45 -18.13 24.03
N SER A 124 -11.54 -17.31 23.51
CA SER A 124 -11.88 -16.26 22.53
C SER A 124 -12.12 -16.76 21.09
N ARG A 125 -11.65 -17.94 20.72
CA ARG A 125 -11.81 -18.50 19.36
C ARG A 125 -12.57 -19.81 19.41
N ILE A 126 -13.61 -19.94 18.58
CA ILE A 126 -14.43 -21.16 18.52
C ILE A 126 -13.60 -22.39 18.15
N ASP A 127 -12.63 -22.25 17.24
CA ASP A 127 -11.75 -23.35 16.83
C ASP A 127 -10.94 -23.91 18.01
N THR A 128 -10.38 -23.00 18.83
CA THR A 128 -9.63 -23.38 20.03
C THR A 128 -10.54 -24.00 21.09
N LEU A 129 -11.78 -23.52 21.22
CA LEU A 129 -12.78 -24.15 22.10
C LEU A 129 -13.14 -25.55 21.63
N VAL A 130 -13.40 -25.74 20.33
CA VAL A 130 -13.70 -27.03 19.71
C VAL A 130 -12.54 -28.00 19.94
N ASP A 131 -11.28 -27.57 19.75
CA ASP A 131 -10.11 -28.42 20.00
C ASP A 131 -10.02 -28.86 21.46
N GLN A 132 -10.20 -27.94 22.42
CA GLN A 132 -10.17 -28.26 23.85
C GLN A 132 -11.28 -29.25 24.25
N ILE A 133 -12.51 -28.99 23.83
CA ILE A 133 -13.65 -29.87 24.13
C ILE A 133 -13.48 -31.22 23.44
N TYR A 134 -13.01 -31.24 22.19
CA TYR A 134 -12.75 -32.48 21.48
C TYR A 134 -11.70 -33.34 22.19
N ASP A 135 -10.57 -32.74 22.58
CA ASP A 135 -9.49 -33.48 23.24
C ASP A 135 -9.87 -33.98 24.64
N GLU A 136 -10.75 -33.27 25.35
CA GLU A 136 -11.27 -33.67 26.65
C GLU A 136 -12.30 -34.81 26.54
N PHE A 137 -13.21 -34.74 25.56
CA PHE A 137 -14.30 -35.71 25.45
C PHE A 137 -13.99 -36.89 24.54
N LYS A 138 -12.97 -36.85 23.65
CA LYS A 138 -12.69 -37.92 22.65
C LYS A 138 -12.47 -39.32 23.24
N ASN A 139 -11.96 -39.39 24.47
CA ASN A 139 -11.67 -40.64 25.19
C ASN A 139 -12.55 -40.81 26.44
N ASP A 140 -13.64 -40.04 26.56
CA ASP A 140 -14.45 -39.97 27.77
C ASP A 140 -15.92 -40.30 27.51
N TYR A 141 -16.33 -41.54 27.81
CA TYR A 141 -17.64 -42.08 27.42
C TYR A 141 -18.71 -41.85 28.49
N TYR A 142 -19.97 -41.69 28.10
CA TYR A 142 -21.09 -41.39 29.01
C TYR A 142 -22.20 -42.46 28.93
N PRO A 143 -22.96 -42.69 30.03
CA PRO A 143 -24.13 -43.58 30.01
C PRO A 143 -25.12 -43.25 28.88
N GLY A 144 -25.62 -44.28 28.20
CA GLY A 144 -26.49 -44.17 27.02
C GLY A 144 -25.75 -44.02 25.69
N GLU A 145 -24.43 -43.93 25.68
CA GLU A 145 -23.63 -43.80 24.46
C GLU A 145 -23.36 -45.16 23.78
N ALA A 146 -23.49 -45.22 22.45
CA ALA A 146 -23.15 -46.39 21.65
C ALA A 146 -21.64 -46.46 21.38
N VAL A 147 -21.01 -47.58 21.76
CA VAL A 147 -19.56 -47.78 21.72
C VAL A 147 -19.21 -49.16 21.13
N LEU A 148 -17.97 -49.29 20.70
CA LEU A 148 -17.36 -50.54 20.28
C LEU A 148 -16.40 -51.01 21.37
N VAL A 149 -16.57 -52.23 21.85
CA VAL A 149 -15.79 -52.81 22.94
C VAL A 149 -14.98 -54.00 22.44
N GLU A 150 -13.76 -54.11 22.92
CA GLU A 150 -12.89 -55.26 22.70
C GLU A 150 -12.87 -56.12 23.97
N VAL A 151 -13.59 -57.25 23.95
CA VAL A 151 -13.69 -58.16 25.09
C VAL A 151 -12.53 -59.16 25.04
N ILE A 152 -11.82 -59.33 26.16
CA ILE A 152 -10.67 -60.23 26.30
C ILE A 152 -11.10 -61.66 25.91
N GLY A 153 -10.63 -62.15 24.76
CA GLY A 153 -10.94 -63.48 24.22
C GLY A 153 -11.61 -63.49 22.84
N HIS A 154 -12.13 -62.36 22.35
CA HIS A 154 -12.68 -62.23 20.99
C HIS A 154 -11.90 -61.17 20.19
N THR A 155 -11.43 -61.51 18.99
CA THR A 155 -10.65 -60.62 18.12
C THR A 155 -11.51 -59.55 17.42
N GLU A 156 -12.84 -59.68 17.45
CA GLU A 156 -13.78 -58.77 16.82
C GLU A 156 -14.36 -57.76 17.82
N LYS A 157 -14.47 -56.50 17.41
CA LYS A 157 -15.04 -55.42 18.23
C LYS A 157 -16.56 -55.55 18.26
N LEU A 158 -17.13 -55.69 19.45
CA LEU A 158 -18.56 -55.85 19.64
C LEU A 158 -19.21 -54.50 19.90
N ALA A 159 -20.39 -54.24 19.32
CA ALA A 159 -21.17 -53.06 19.60
C ALA A 159 -21.92 -53.21 20.94
N GLY A 160 -21.95 -52.14 21.73
CA GLY A 160 -22.66 -52.10 23.00
C GLY A 160 -23.02 -50.68 23.44
N ILE A 161 -23.81 -50.58 24.50
CA ILE A 161 -24.25 -49.30 25.08
C ILE A 161 -23.68 -49.17 26.48
N VAL A 162 -23.02 -48.05 26.77
CA VAL A 162 -22.49 -47.74 28.10
C VAL A 162 -23.66 -47.58 29.07
N ARG A 163 -23.70 -48.37 30.13
CA ARG A 163 -24.72 -48.25 31.19
C ARG A 163 -24.25 -47.41 32.36
N ASP A 164 -23.03 -47.66 32.81
CA ASP A 164 -22.48 -46.96 33.97
C ASP A 164 -20.98 -46.70 33.78
N LYS A 165 -20.52 -45.64 34.41
CA LYS A 165 -19.15 -45.16 34.38
C LYS A 165 -18.70 -44.87 35.79
N THR A 166 -17.70 -45.60 36.24
CA THR A 166 -17.04 -45.36 37.53
C THR A 166 -15.66 -44.77 37.28
N ARG A 167 -15.39 -43.58 37.83
CA ARG A 167 -14.06 -42.95 37.78
C ARG A 167 -13.33 -43.15 39.10
N PHE A 168 -12.10 -43.66 39.02
CA PHE A 168 -11.21 -43.79 40.17
C PHE A 168 -10.14 -42.70 40.12
N GLY A 169 -10.09 -41.85 41.16
CA GLY A 169 -9.03 -40.87 41.33
C GLY A 169 -7.67 -41.53 41.60
N GLY A 170 -6.59 -40.79 41.37
CA GLY A 170 -5.24 -41.29 41.66
C GLY A 170 -5.06 -41.60 43.14
N LYS A 171 -4.67 -42.84 43.45
CA LYS A 171 -4.38 -43.28 44.82
C LYS A 171 -2.88 -43.21 45.08
N MET A 172 -2.49 -42.74 46.26
CA MET A 172 -1.09 -42.78 46.71
C MET A 172 -0.74 -44.22 47.07
N LEU A 173 0.18 -44.82 46.34
CA LEU A 173 0.65 -46.17 46.58
C LEU A 173 1.59 -46.17 47.82
N PRO A 174 1.78 -47.32 48.49
CA PRO A 174 2.66 -47.43 49.65
C PRO A 174 4.12 -47.03 49.42
N ASP A 175 4.53 -46.91 48.16
CA ASP A 175 5.85 -46.47 47.69
C ASP A 175 5.97 -44.94 47.51
N GLY A 176 4.91 -44.18 47.81
CA GLY A 176 4.87 -42.73 47.65
C GLY A 176 4.58 -42.26 46.22
N THR A 177 4.36 -43.17 45.26
CA THR A 177 3.98 -42.81 43.88
C THR A 177 2.46 -42.70 43.72
N LEU A 178 2.00 -41.75 42.90
CA LEU A 178 0.57 -41.54 42.66
C LEU A 178 0.12 -42.39 41.45
N SER A 179 -0.81 -43.32 41.67
CA SER A 179 -1.43 -44.06 40.58
C SER A 179 -2.18 -43.09 39.65
N LYS A 180 -2.12 -43.35 38.34
CA LYS A 180 -2.89 -42.56 37.37
C LYS A 180 -4.39 -42.78 37.59
N PRO A 181 -5.22 -41.75 37.45
CA PRO A 181 -6.67 -41.92 37.45
C PRO A 181 -7.08 -42.76 36.24
N PHE A 182 -8.02 -43.68 36.43
CA PHE A 182 -8.58 -44.52 35.37
C PHE A 182 -10.10 -44.65 35.55
N ALA A 183 -10.81 -44.88 34.45
CA ALA A 183 -12.24 -45.14 34.48
C ALA A 183 -12.55 -46.58 34.05
N THR A 184 -13.60 -47.13 34.65
CA THR A 184 -14.17 -48.42 34.26
C THR A 184 -15.59 -48.22 33.77
N TYR A 185 -15.91 -48.83 32.63
CA TYR A 185 -17.21 -48.72 31.96
C TYR A 185 -17.92 -50.07 31.99
N PHE A 186 -19.18 -50.04 32.39
CA PHE A 186 -20.08 -51.19 32.29
C PHE A 186 -20.85 -51.06 30.98
N VAL A 187 -20.61 -51.97 30.03
CA VAL A 187 -21.21 -51.93 28.68
C VAL A 187 -22.10 -53.15 28.48
N SER A 188 -23.36 -52.90 28.09
CA SER A 188 -24.30 -53.95 27.70
C SER A 188 -24.12 -54.23 26.19
N LEU A 189 -23.83 -55.48 25.82
CA LEU A 189 -23.56 -55.86 24.44
C LEU A 189 -24.87 -56.01 23.64
N THR A 190 -24.92 -55.47 22.43
CA THR A 190 -26.15 -55.41 21.61
C THR A 190 -26.64 -56.79 21.15
N MET A 191 -25.74 -57.77 21.04
CA MET A 191 -26.06 -59.15 20.63
C MET A 191 -26.58 -60.03 21.78
N SER A 192 -26.31 -59.67 23.03
CA SER A 192 -26.74 -60.38 24.24
C SER A 192 -27.00 -59.36 25.36
N PRO A 193 -28.23 -58.82 25.50
CA PRO A 193 -28.55 -57.76 26.47
C PRO A 193 -28.36 -58.17 27.94
N ALA A 194 -28.23 -59.48 28.22
CA ALA A 194 -27.99 -60.06 29.53
C ALA A 194 -26.50 -60.23 29.88
N GLU A 195 -25.60 -60.03 28.93
CA GLU A 195 -24.15 -60.09 29.15
C GLU A 195 -23.58 -58.67 29.26
N GLU A 196 -22.96 -58.38 30.40
CA GLU A 196 -22.32 -57.10 30.70
C GLU A 196 -20.80 -57.26 30.63
N ALA A 197 -20.16 -56.42 29.81
CA ALA A 197 -18.71 -56.34 29.72
C ALA A 197 -18.20 -55.18 30.56
N VAL A 198 -17.24 -55.46 31.45
CA VAL A 198 -16.50 -54.43 32.19
C VAL A 198 -15.21 -54.16 31.44
N VAL A 199 -15.05 -52.92 30.97
CA VAL A 199 -13.87 -52.50 30.19
C VAL A 199 -13.28 -51.22 30.76
N ASP A 200 -11.97 -51.08 30.60
CA ASP A 200 -11.20 -49.90 30.97
C ASP A 200 -11.09 -48.92 29.78
N ASP A 201 -10.47 -47.76 30.01
CA ASP A 201 -10.26 -46.71 28.99
C ASP A 201 -9.53 -47.18 27.73
N ALA A 202 -8.81 -48.32 27.76
CA ALA A 202 -8.03 -48.82 26.64
C ALA A 202 -8.82 -49.73 25.68
N HIS A 203 -9.89 -50.36 26.15
CA HIS A 203 -10.65 -51.38 25.41
C HIS A 203 -12.07 -50.92 24.98
N ILE A 204 -12.35 -49.61 25.08
CA ILE A 204 -13.59 -48.96 24.65
C ILE A 204 -13.30 -47.92 23.57
N PHE A 205 -14.07 -47.93 22.49
CA PHE A 205 -13.88 -47.04 21.35
C PHE A 205 -15.21 -46.46 20.84
N ARG A 206 -15.15 -45.23 20.34
CA ARG A 206 -16.26 -44.60 19.62
C ARG A 206 -16.08 -44.82 18.12
N ASP A 207 -17.19 -44.87 17.37
CA ASP A 207 -17.10 -44.77 15.92
C ASP A 207 -16.52 -43.40 15.55
N ARG A 208 -15.46 -43.41 14.73
CA ARG A 208 -14.70 -42.23 14.31
C ARG A 208 -15.53 -41.26 13.48
N LYS A 209 -16.69 -41.68 12.96
CA LYS A 209 -17.56 -40.87 12.11
C LYS A 209 -18.61 -40.04 12.88
N ILE A 210 -18.89 -40.41 14.14
CA ILE A 210 -20.02 -39.84 14.89
C ILE A 210 -19.61 -38.59 15.68
N PHE A 211 -18.45 -38.62 16.35
CA PHE A 211 -17.93 -37.49 17.14
C PHE A 211 -16.69 -36.90 16.46
N THR A 212 -16.90 -35.97 15.52
CA THR A 212 -15.83 -35.25 14.81
C THR A 212 -15.77 -33.78 15.22
N LYS A 213 -14.60 -33.15 15.05
CA LYS A 213 -14.42 -31.71 15.32
C LYS A 213 -15.38 -30.83 14.49
N GLN A 214 -15.76 -31.28 13.29
CA GLN A 214 -16.66 -30.54 12.41
C GLN A 214 -18.10 -30.56 12.93
N VAL A 215 -18.63 -31.74 13.30
CA VAL A 215 -19.97 -31.88 13.89
C VAL A 215 -20.02 -31.15 15.24
N LEU A 216 -18.99 -31.29 16.08
CA LEU A 216 -18.88 -30.56 17.35
C LEU A 216 -18.90 -29.04 17.13
N ARG A 217 -18.16 -28.52 16.12
CA ARG A 217 -18.17 -27.10 15.78
C ARG A 217 -19.57 -26.61 15.37
N GLN A 218 -20.29 -27.38 14.56
CA GLN A 218 -21.65 -27.03 14.15
C GLN A 218 -22.63 -27.07 15.34
N TYR A 219 -22.52 -28.08 16.20
CA TYR A 219 -23.33 -28.21 17.41
C TYR A 219 -23.13 -27.02 18.38
N ILE A 220 -21.87 -26.61 18.61
CA ILE A 220 -21.55 -25.45 19.46
C ILE A 220 -22.12 -24.15 18.88
N LYS A 221 -21.98 -23.92 17.56
CA LYS A 221 -22.55 -22.74 16.90
C LYS A 221 -24.07 -22.66 17.02
N LYS A 222 -24.75 -23.82 16.97
CA LYS A 222 -26.21 -23.88 17.07
C LYS A 222 -26.70 -23.56 18.49
N THR A 223 -26.04 -24.11 19.50
CA THR A 223 -26.56 -24.18 20.88
C THR A 223 -26.04 -23.10 21.81
N VAL A 224 -24.97 -22.39 21.44
CA VAL A 224 -24.26 -21.45 22.31
C VAL A 224 -24.08 -20.09 21.63
N THR A 225 -24.21 -19.02 22.40
CA THR A 225 -23.98 -17.63 21.98
C THR A 225 -22.81 -17.01 22.76
N ARG A 226 -22.22 -15.95 22.19
CA ARG A 226 -21.20 -15.15 22.86
C ARG A 226 -21.31 -13.69 22.49
N GLU A 227 -21.22 -12.84 23.49
CA GLU A 227 -21.21 -11.39 23.30
C GLU A 227 -19.90 -10.89 22.64
N ALA A 228 -19.99 -9.74 21.98
CA ALA A 228 -18.93 -9.16 21.16
C ALA A 228 -17.87 -8.38 21.97
N TRP A 229 -17.44 -8.90 23.12
CA TRP A 229 -16.36 -8.29 23.94
C TRP A 229 -15.29 -9.31 24.34
N ASN A 230 -14.08 -8.81 24.60
CA ASN A 230 -12.91 -9.65 24.90
C ASN A 230 -13.01 -10.26 26.30
N GLY A 231 -13.14 -11.57 26.36
CA GLY A 231 -13.31 -12.31 27.62
C GLY A 231 -14.76 -12.64 27.94
N ALA A 232 -15.70 -12.36 27.03
CA ALA A 232 -17.10 -12.76 27.16
C ALA A 232 -17.21 -14.29 27.35
N PRO A 233 -17.94 -14.75 28.38
CA PRO A 233 -18.22 -16.18 28.54
C PRO A 233 -19.12 -16.68 27.41
N TRP A 234 -18.90 -17.92 27.00
CA TRP A 234 -19.85 -18.66 26.16
C TRP A 234 -21.09 -19.02 26.99
N LEU A 235 -22.29 -18.73 26.46
CA LEU A 235 -23.57 -18.99 27.11
C LEU A 235 -24.44 -19.90 26.26
N VAL A 236 -24.97 -20.96 26.87
CA VAL A 236 -25.97 -21.84 26.25
C VAL A 236 -27.27 -21.05 26.08
N LYS A 237 -27.91 -21.17 24.92
CA LYS A 237 -29.20 -20.53 24.63
C LYS A 237 -30.27 -20.97 25.63
N ASP A 238 -31.17 -20.07 26.02
CA ASP A 238 -32.14 -20.29 27.10
C ASP A 238 -33.01 -21.55 26.88
N GLU A 239 -33.51 -21.75 25.66
CA GLU A 239 -34.31 -22.95 25.28
C GLU A 239 -33.57 -24.27 25.53
N VAL A 240 -32.26 -24.29 25.25
CA VAL A 240 -31.42 -25.48 25.40
C VAL A 240 -30.96 -25.62 26.85
N ALA A 241 -30.72 -24.50 27.53
CA ALA A 241 -30.33 -24.48 28.93
C ALA A 241 -31.46 -24.99 29.83
N GLU A 242 -32.72 -24.65 29.53
CA GLU A 242 -33.89 -25.19 30.23
C GLU A 242 -34.00 -26.71 30.05
N LYS A 243 -33.85 -27.20 28.81
CA LYS A 243 -33.90 -28.64 28.48
C LYS A 243 -32.87 -29.49 29.22
N TYR A 244 -31.65 -28.97 29.41
CA TYR A 244 -30.56 -29.70 30.09
C TYR A 244 -30.32 -29.24 31.54
N HIS A 245 -31.20 -28.40 32.09
CA HIS A 245 -31.11 -27.81 33.42
C HIS A 245 -29.74 -27.17 33.71
N ILE A 246 -29.29 -26.31 32.80
CA ILE A 246 -28.02 -25.59 32.89
C ILE A 246 -28.30 -24.18 33.40
N ASP A 247 -27.60 -23.77 34.47
CA ASP A 247 -27.75 -22.42 35.01
C ASP A 247 -27.17 -21.38 34.03
N THR A 248 -28.03 -20.47 33.57
CA THR A 248 -27.66 -19.35 32.67
C THR A 248 -27.19 -18.11 33.44
N ARG A 249 -27.28 -18.11 34.78
CA ARG A 249 -26.85 -16.98 35.60
C ARG A 249 -25.34 -16.80 35.54
N VAL A 250 -24.90 -15.81 34.77
CA VAL A 250 -23.48 -15.46 34.65
C VAL A 250 -22.89 -15.12 36.03
N PRO A 251 -21.85 -15.86 36.50
CA PRO A 251 -21.17 -15.57 37.75
C PRO A 251 -20.65 -14.15 37.78
N ALA A 252 -20.72 -13.49 38.95
CA ALA A 252 -20.40 -12.07 39.09
C ALA A 252 -19.03 -11.69 38.49
N HIS A 253 -18.00 -12.52 38.67
CA HIS A 253 -16.64 -12.31 38.17
C HIS A 253 -16.47 -12.46 36.63
N LEU A 254 -17.50 -12.96 35.93
CA LEU A 254 -17.53 -13.12 34.47
C LEU A 254 -18.50 -12.13 33.79
N ARG A 255 -19.24 -11.34 34.57
CA ARG A 255 -20.12 -10.30 34.05
C ARG A 255 -19.30 -9.17 33.42
N PHE A 256 -19.86 -8.58 32.37
CA PHE A 256 -19.25 -7.45 31.68
C PHE A 256 -18.90 -6.31 32.65
N ASP A 257 -19.81 -5.95 33.55
CA ASP A 257 -19.59 -4.86 34.52
C ASP A 257 -18.43 -5.13 35.47
N THR A 258 -18.31 -6.36 35.98
CA THR A 258 -17.22 -6.75 36.88
C THR A 258 -15.89 -6.85 36.13
N LYS A 259 -15.88 -7.35 34.89
CA LYS A 259 -14.67 -7.35 34.04
C LYS A 259 -14.27 -5.93 33.62
N LEU A 260 -15.24 -5.05 33.42
CA LEU A 260 -15.02 -3.63 33.17
C LEU A 260 -14.48 -2.93 34.41
N GLN A 261 -15.01 -3.25 35.59
CA GLN A 261 -14.52 -2.78 36.89
C GLN A 261 -13.14 -3.34 37.20
N GLU A 262 -12.84 -4.61 36.96
CA GLU A 262 -11.51 -5.21 37.07
C GLU A 262 -10.55 -4.55 36.09
N ARG A 263 -10.97 -4.28 34.84
CA ARG A 263 -10.14 -3.55 33.87
C ARG A 263 -9.92 -2.11 34.30
N LYS A 264 -10.93 -1.47 34.87
CA LYS A 264 -10.87 -0.11 35.43
C LYS A 264 -10.02 -0.08 36.71
N GLN A 265 -10.06 -1.13 37.53
CA GLN A 265 -9.24 -1.33 38.73
C GLN A 265 -7.82 -1.74 38.40
N LEU A 266 -7.56 -2.51 37.34
CA LEU A 266 -6.23 -2.83 36.83
C LEU A 266 -5.62 -1.63 36.11
N GLN A 267 -6.43 -0.82 35.42
CA GLN A 267 -6.00 0.49 34.94
C GLN A 267 -5.79 1.45 36.10
N ALA A 268 -6.63 1.43 37.13
CA ALA A 268 -6.45 2.22 38.34
C ALA A 268 -5.26 1.73 39.17
N GLN A 269 -4.96 0.43 39.23
CA GLN A 269 -3.78 -0.16 39.87
C GLN A 269 -2.52 0.08 39.04
N LYS A 270 -2.60 0.09 37.71
CA LYS A 270 -1.51 0.60 36.86
C LYS A 270 -1.33 2.11 36.99
N ARG A 271 -2.39 2.85 37.30
CA ARG A 271 -2.33 4.27 37.68
C ARG A 271 -1.79 4.45 39.10
N MET A 272 -2.11 3.54 40.04
CA MET A 272 -1.69 3.56 41.46
C MET A 272 -0.27 3.04 41.67
N SER A 273 0.18 2.04 40.89
CA SER A 273 1.60 1.66 40.83
C SER A 273 2.45 2.70 40.10
N ASN A 274 1.80 3.63 39.37
CA ASN A 274 2.40 4.88 38.91
C ASN A 274 2.19 6.05 39.90
N HIS A 275 1.40 5.87 40.96
CA HIS A 275 1.04 6.90 41.93
C HIS A 275 1.96 6.90 43.16
N ASP A 276 2.88 5.95 43.30
CA ASP A 276 3.96 6.09 44.29
C ASP A 276 4.93 7.22 43.93
N SER A 277 4.76 7.87 42.76
CA SER A 277 5.43 9.13 42.45
C SER A 277 4.46 10.25 42.01
N SER A 278 3.29 10.35 42.63
CA SER A 278 2.55 11.62 42.53
C SER A 278 1.60 11.80 43.70
N LEU A 279 2.16 11.83 44.90
CA LEU A 279 1.56 12.61 45.98
C LEU A 279 2.15 14.02 45.87
N LEU A 280 1.48 14.92 45.14
CA LEU A 280 1.34 16.34 45.47
C LEU A 280 0.41 17.02 44.44
N SER A 281 -0.84 17.26 44.89
CA SER A 281 -1.87 18.17 44.36
C SER A 281 -2.55 17.79 43.03
N GLY A 282 -3.87 17.56 42.90
CA GLY A 282 -5.02 17.85 43.75
C GLY A 282 -5.87 18.99 43.20
N SER A 283 -6.81 18.71 42.27
CA SER A 283 -8.22 19.16 42.32
C SER A 283 -8.97 18.80 41.03
N ILE A 284 -10.21 18.34 41.20
CA ILE A 284 -11.18 17.94 40.17
C ILE A 284 -12.29 19.00 40.16
N SER A 285 -12.78 19.41 38.99
CA SER A 285 -14.21 19.76 38.80
C SER A 285 -14.67 19.54 37.35
N PRO A 286 -15.97 19.30 37.12
CA PRO A 286 -16.45 18.42 36.06
C PRO A 286 -17.43 19.14 35.11
N THR A 287 -16.96 19.95 34.17
CA THR A 287 -17.80 20.51 33.09
C THR A 287 -16.91 20.89 31.90
N GLY A 288 -16.92 20.11 30.82
CA GLY A 288 -16.20 20.41 29.57
C GLY A 288 -16.53 19.41 28.45
N PRO A 289 -16.47 19.80 27.15
CA PRO A 289 -17.14 19.08 26.08
C PRO A 289 -16.41 17.80 25.63
N VAL A 290 -17.21 16.86 25.16
CA VAL A 290 -16.86 15.52 24.69
C VAL A 290 -15.80 15.54 23.57
N ARG A 291 -14.63 14.95 23.82
CA ARG A 291 -13.66 14.56 22.77
C ARG A 291 -14.24 13.41 21.94
N LEU A 292 -14.29 13.59 20.62
CA LEU A 292 -14.76 12.60 19.64
C LEU A 292 -13.87 11.33 19.61
N PRO A 293 -14.45 10.12 19.52
CA PRO A 293 -13.68 8.88 19.41
C PRO A 293 -12.99 8.73 18.05
N GLU A 294 -11.66 8.77 18.03
CA GLU A 294 -10.86 8.43 16.83
C GLU A 294 -11.11 6.98 16.37
N LEU A 295 -11.50 6.84 15.10
CA LEU A 295 -11.64 5.59 14.37
C LEU A 295 -10.28 4.88 14.26
N LYS A 296 -10.18 3.69 14.85
CA LYS A 296 -8.99 2.83 14.71
C LYS A 296 -8.91 2.25 13.29
N PRO A 297 -7.76 2.35 12.59
CA PRO A 297 -7.53 1.58 11.38
C PRO A 297 -7.41 0.07 11.67
N ALA A 298 -7.84 -0.74 10.71
CA ALA A 298 -7.99 -2.19 10.78
C ALA A 298 -6.68 -2.94 11.15
N PRO A 299 -6.77 -4.10 11.84
CA PRO A 299 -5.59 -4.80 12.37
C PRO A 299 -4.83 -5.59 11.28
N LYS A 300 -3.58 -5.18 11.02
CA LYS A 300 -2.59 -6.01 10.31
C LYS A 300 -1.98 -7.06 11.24
N SER A 301 -2.03 -8.33 10.81
CA SER A 301 -1.21 -9.51 11.16
C SER A 301 -0.63 -9.65 12.59
N HIS A 302 -1.17 -10.60 13.35
CA HIS A 302 -0.81 -10.92 14.74
C HIS A 302 0.45 -11.79 14.97
N LYS A 303 1.32 -12.02 13.97
CA LYS A 303 2.39 -13.04 14.10
C LYS A 303 3.75 -12.56 14.62
N SER A 304 4.06 -11.26 14.63
CA SER A 304 5.42 -10.79 14.97
C SER A 304 5.68 -10.56 16.47
N LYS A 305 4.64 -10.47 17.30
CA LYS A 305 4.78 -10.08 18.71
C LYS A 305 5.24 -11.20 19.66
N ALA A 306 4.97 -12.46 19.30
CA ALA A 306 5.39 -13.62 20.11
C ALA A 306 6.89 -13.94 19.95
N GLN A 307 7.48 -13.61 18.80
CA GLN A 307 8.87 -13.95 18.50
C GLN A 307 9.88 -12.98 19.14
N GLN A 308 9.52 -11.70 19.30
CA GLN A 308 10.34 -10.72 20.01
C GLN A 308 10.35 -10.94 21.53
N ALA A 309 9.23 -11.39 22.12
CA ALA A 309 9.17 -11.70 23.56
C ALA A 309 10.06 -12.91 23.92
N ALA A 310 10.06 -13.95 23.09
CA ALA A 310 10.88 -15.14 23.30
C ALA A 310 12.39 -14.88 23.13
N GLN A 311 12.79 -13.92 22.27
CA GLN A 311 14.19 -13.53 22.12
C GLN A 311 14.70 -12.70 23.31
N ALA A 312 13.88 -11.80 23.87
CA ALA A 312 14.24 -11.01 25.03
C ALA A 312 14.43 -11.88 26.29
N GLU A 313 13.58 -12.89 26.48
CA GLU A 313 13.67 -13.83 27.61
C GLU A 313 14.94 -14.71 27.51
N ARG A 314 15.30 -15.11 26.29
CA ARG A 314 16.52 -15.90 26.03
C ARG A 314 17.82 -15.10 26.23
N ALA A 315 17.78 -13.80 25.96
CA ALA A 315 18.91 -12.89 26.23
C ALA A 315 19.12 -12.67 27.73
N LEU A 316 18.03 -12.54 28.49
CA LEU A 316 18.08 -12.36 29.96
C LEU A 316 18.61 -13.62 30.67
N LEU A 317 18.19 -14.81 30.22
CA LEU A 317 18.70 -16.09 30.74
C LEU A 317 20.19 -16.29 30.47
N ARG A 318 20.68 -15.85 29.29
CA ARG A 318 22.10 -15.95 28.92
C ARG A 318 22.98 -15.00 29.74
N ALA A 319 22.50 -13.80 30.05
CA ALA A 319 23.19 -12.85 30.94
C ALA A 319 23.28 -13.36 32.39
N LYS A 320 22.23 -14.04 32.87
CA LYS A 320 22.19 -14.62 34.22
C LYS A 320 23.10 -15.85 34.37
N GLN A 321 23.35 -16.57 33.29
CA GLN A 321 24.23 -17.75 33.27
C GLN A 321 25.72 -17.38 33.22
N GLN A 322 26.07 -16.24 32.60
CA GLN A 322 27.44 -15.72 32.57
C GLN A 322 27.89 -15.12 33.91
N ALA A 323 26.97 -14.56 34.71
CA ALA A 323 27.28 -14.00 36.03
C ALA A 323 27.57 -15.06 37.13
N MET A 324 27.21 -16.33 36.90
CA MET A 324 27.40 -17.44 37.86
C MET A 324 28.70 -18.22 37.67
N GLN A 325 29.50 -17.93 36.63
CA GLN A 325 30.76 -18.64 36.35
C GLN A 325 32.02 -17.84 36.69
N ALA A 326 31.88 -16.59 37.15
CA ALA A 326 33.00 -15.70 37.49
C ALA A 326 32.99 -15.36 38.98
N ASN A 327 33.25 -16.35 39.85
CA ASN A 327 33.98 -16.16 41.11
C ASN A 327 34.20 -17.49 41.85
N GLY A 328 35.45 -17.96 41.83
CA GLY A 328 35.96 -19.05 42.65
C GLY A 328 37.40 -18.76 43.09
N ASN A 329 37.53 -18.50 44.40
CA ASN A 329 38.68 -18.66 45.31
C ASN A 329 39.99 -17.85 45.19
N THR A 330 40.34 -17.16 46.30
CA THR A 330 41.57 -17.40 47.10
C THR A 330 41.45 -16.94 48.58
N HIS A 331 41.53 -17.92 49.49
CA HIS A 331 42.22 -18.06 50.81
C HIS A 331 42.04 -17.15 52.08
N GLU A 332 42.01 -17.88 53.21
CA GLU A 332 41.84 -17.68 54.68
C GLU A 332 43.08 -17.10 55.45
N PRO A 333 43.18 -16.99 56.83
CA PRO A 333 42.39 -17.63 57.93
C PRO A 333 42.06 -16.83 59.24
N GLY A 334 41.13 -17.37 60.07
CA GLY A 334 41.30 -17.39 61.55
C GLY A 334 40.10 -17.17 62.53
N GLN A 335 39.68 -18.25 63.20
CA GLN A 335 39.08 -18.40 64.57
C GLN A 335 37.55 -18.47 64.83
N PHE A 336 37.06 -19.72 65.01
CA PHE A 336 36.29 -20.35 66.14
C PHE A 336 35.20 -19.53 66.90
N MET A 337 33.99 -20.02 67.28
CA MET A 337 33.57 -21.28 67.92
C MET A 337 32.00 -21.42 67.98
N HIS A 338 31.50 -22.65 67.78
CA HIS A 338 30.39 -23.39 68.45
C HIS A 338 28.87 -23.01 68.41
N LEU A 339 28.09 -24.01 67.95
CA LEU A 339 26.62 -24.29 68.14
C LEU A 339 26.33 -24.78 69.60
N PRO A 340 25.08 -25.07 70.10
CA PRO A 340 23.93 -25.71 69.42
C PRO A 340 22.47 -25.29 69.83
N LEU A 341 21.51 -25.79 69.02
CA LEU A 341 20.05 -26.03 69.24
C LEU A 341 19.73 -26.81 70.57
N PRO A 342 18.46 -27.22 70.93
CA PRO A 342 17.08 -27.01 70.40
C PRO A 342 15.93 -26.86 71.47
N GLY A 343 14.67 -26.63 71.03
CA GLY A 343 13.55 -27.50 71.43
C GLY A 343 12.30 -26.97 72.20
N ASN A 344 11.14 -27.09 71.52
CA ASN A 344 9.79 -27.49 72.01
C ASN A 344 8.69 -26.43 72.39
N PRO A 345 7.38 -26.79 72.28
CA PRO A 345 6.41 -26.15 71.37
C PRO A 345 5.01 -25.88 72.02
N PHE A 346 4.04 -25.40 71.20
CA PHE A 346 2.59 -25.18 71.48
C PHE A 346 2.16 -23.93 72.28
N GLN A 347 1.51 -22.97 71.60
CA GLN A 347 0.09 -22.52 71.77
C GLN A 347 -0.18 -21.16 71.12
N PHE A 348 -1.29 -21.05 70.37
CA PHE A 348 -1.99 -19.80 70.01
C PHE A 348 -3.04 -19.47 71.11
N PRO A 349 -3.80 -18.36 71.05
CA PRO A 349 -3.50 -16.92 70.92
C PRO A 349 -4.15 -16.12 72.09
N ILE A 350 -4.19 -14.76 72.01
CA ILE A 350 -5.06 -13.78 72.74
C ILE A 350 -4.30 -12.76 73.62
N SER A 351 -4.16 -11.57 73.03
CA SER A 351 -4.59 -10.23 73.45
C SER A 351 -4.18 -9.56 74.78
N PHE A 352 -3.98 -8.25 74.60
CA PHE A 352 -4.21 -7.10 75.49
C PHE A 352 -3.01 -6.45 76.21
N ARG A 353 -2.72 -5.25 75.66
CA ARG A 353 -2.61 -3.95 76.33
C ARG A 353 -1.26 -3.54 76.92
N GLY A 354 -0.71 -2.52 76.23
CA GLY A 354 -0.30 -1.28 76.87
C GLY A 354 1.20 -1.09 76.91
N GLN A 355 1.69 -0.13 76.11
CA GLN A 355 2.64 0.86 76.62
C GLN A 355 2.79 2.05 75.67
N ILE A 356 3.06 3.16 76.34
CA ILE A 356 3.19 4.57 75.94
C ILE A 356 4.35 4.75 74.94
N PRO A 357 4.27 5.70 73.97
CA PRO A 357 5.29 5.86 72.94
C PRO A 357 6.56 6.55 73.47
N PRO A 358 7.77 6.17 73.02
CA PRO A 358 9.00 6.93 73.23
C PRO A 358 9.09 8.11 72.24
N PRO A 359 9.93 9.13 72.51
CA PRO A 359 9.77 10.47 71.94
C PRO A 359 10.19 10.56 70.47
N MET A 360 9.48 11.43 69.75
CA MET A 360 9.72 11.79 68.35
C MET A 360 11.13 12.34 68.15
N VAL A 361 11.90 11.67 67.31
CA VAL A 361 13.00 12.29 66.55
C VAL A 361 12.34 12.94 65.33
N PRO A 362 12.57 14.22 65.01
CA PRO A 362 12.02 14.79 63.79
C PRO A 362 12.75 14.16 62.61
N GLN A 363 12.13 13.12 62.02
CA GLN A 363 12.52 12.62 60.71
C GLN A 363 12.13 13.69 59.70
N THR A 364 13.15 14.31 59.09
CA THR A 364 12.99 15.03 57.83
C THR A 364 12.29 14.09 56.83
N PRO A 365 11.19 14.51 56.18
CA PRO A 365 10.50 13.67 55.22
C PRO A 365 11.47 13.31 54.10
N GLU A 366 11.67 12.01 53.85
CA GLU A 366 12.40 11.55 52.67
C GLU A 366 11.67 12.09 51.42
N PRO A 367 12.40 12.62 50.43
CA PRO A 367 11.78 13.11 49.21
C PRO A 367 11.03 11.96 48.52
N PRO A 368 9.83 12.21 47.96
CA PRO A 368 9.07 11.18 47.27
C PRO A 368 9.90 10.55 46.15
N PRO A 369 9.75 9.24 45.89
CA PRO A 369 10.53 8.58 44.86
C PRO A 369 10.25 9.23 43.50
N PRO A 370 11.25 9.35 42.62
CA PRO A 370 11.11 10.06 41.35
C PRO A 370 10.08 9.38 40.42
N PRO A 371 9.41 10.15 39.54
CA PRO A 371 8.36 9.62 38.67
C PRO A 371 8.85 8.53 37.75
N PRO A 372 8.05 7.46 37.53
CA PRO A 372 8.45 6.40 36.63
C PRO A 372 8.72 7.01 35.25
N PRO A 373 9.85 6.66 34.61
CA PRO A 373 10.26 7.29 33.36
C PRO A 373 9.17 7.10 32.30
N PRO A 374 8.85 8.14 31.50
CA PRO A 374 7.79 8.09 30.50
C PRO A 374 8.06 6.99 29.46
N LYS A 375 7.01 6.26 29.09
CA LYS A 375 7.10 5.20 28.08
C LYS A 375 6.91 5.77 26.69
N TYR A 376 7.95 5.72 25.87
CA TYR A 376 7.93 6.17 24.48
C TYR A 376 7.36 5.12 23.50
N PRO A 377 6.81 5.53 22.35
CA PRO A 377 6.59 6.91 21.92
C PRO A 377 5.39 7.58 22.60
N ILE A 378 5.46 8.90 22.83
CA ILE A 378 4.38 9.74 23.37
C ILE A 378 3.97 10.81 22.35
N GLU A 379 2.93 11.58 22.64
CA GLU A 379 2.50 12.69 21.79
C GLU A 379 3.65 13.70 21.59
N ASP A 380 3.84 14.15 20.34
CA ASP A 380 5.07 14.81 19.90
C ASP A 380 5.28 16.18 20.59
N LEU A 381 4.22 16.95 20.85
CA LEU A 381 4.28 18.23 21.56
C LEU A 381 4.46 18.07 23.08
N GLN A 382 4.19 16.89 23.65
CA GLN A 382 4.49 16.57 25.06
C GLN A 382 5.99 16.34 25.33
N LEU A 383 6.84 16.34 24.30
CA LEU A 383 8.28 16.18 24.45
C LEU A 383 8.97 17.52 24.71
N ASN A 384 9.96 17.51 25.60
CA ASN A 384 10.83 18.67 25.85
C ASN A 384 11.58 19.08 24.57
N ILE A 385 11.78 20.39 24.43
CA ILE A 385 12.48 21.02 23.32
C ILE A 385 13.96 20.61 23.34
N ARG A 386 14.52 20.30 22.16
CA ARG A 386 15.91 19.82 22.00
C ARG A 386 16.90 20.88 21.52
N GLY A 387 16.45 22.12 21.33
CA GLY A 387 17.29 23.22 20.82
C GLY A 387 17.73 23.06 19.36
N HIS A 388 17.20 22.07 18.64
CA HIS A 388 17.41 21.91 17.21
C HIS A 388 16.37 22.72 16.43
N VAL A 389 16.81 23.34 15.34
CA VAL A 389 15.95 24.09 14.42
C VAL A 389 15.82 23.28 13.13
N ARG A 390 14.62 23.28 12.54
CA ARG A 390 14.34 22.63 11.26
C ARG A 390 15.19 23.26 10.14
N PRO A 391 15.70 22.47 9.18
CA PRO A 391 16.33 23.03 7.97
C PRO A 391 15.35 23.93 7.21
N GLN A 392 15.90 24.98 6.59
CA GLN A 392 15.09 25.99 5.90
C GLN A 392 14.47 25.44 4.62
N LEU A 393 13.19 25.74 4.40
CA LEU A 393 12.46 25.40 3.19
C LEU A 393 12.81 26.36 2.05
N LYS A 394 12.88 25.82 0.84
CA LYS A 394 12.83 26.61 -0.39
C LYS A 394 11.40 26.75 -0.88
N PHE A 395 11.11 27.84 -1.58
CA PHE A 395 9.81 28.14 -2.16
C PHE A 395 9.92 28.37 -3.67
N MET A 396 8.93 27.85 -4.41
CA MET A 396 8.87 27.95 -5.86
C MET A 396 7.90 29.04 -6.34
N CYS A 397 7.35 29.85 -5.43
CA CYS A 397 6.34 30.85 -5.72
C CYS A 397 6.78 32.27 -5.35
N LYS A 398 6.05 33.26 -5.89
CA LYS A 398 6.31 34.69 -5.71
C LYS A 398 5.81 35.17 -4.36
N ASP A 399 4.58 34.78 -4.03
CA ASP A 399 3.82 35.06 -2.81
C ASP A 399 4.16 34.03 -1.72
N THR A 400 5.41 34.06 -1.25
CA THR A 400 5.86 33.13 -0.21
C THR A 400 5.12 33.37 1.12
N PRO A 401 4.83 32.33 1.93
CA PRO A 401 4.07 32.49 3.18
C PRO A 401 4.81 33.32 4.24
N VAL A 402 6.14 33.39 4.11
CA VAL A 402 7.04 34.16 4.95
C VAL A 402 8.02 34.89 4.05
N GLU A 403 8.54 36.03 4.48
CA GLU A 403 9.64 36.71 3.79
C GLU A 403 10.89 35.83 3.82
N VAL A 404 11.46 35.56 2.63
CA VAL A 404 12.60 34.66 2.47
C VAL A 404 13.70 35.30 1.64
N ASP A 405 14.94 34.93 1.97
CA ASP A 405 16.15 35.33 1.27
C ASP A 405 16.14 34.81 -0.18
N ALA A 406 16.88 35.46 -1.08
CA ALA A 406 16.94 35.08 -2.50
C ALA A 406 17.40 33.63 -2.72
N GLU A 407 18.28 33.09 -1.86
CA GLU A 407 18.73 31.68 -1.93
C GLU A 407 17.62 30.66 -1.63
N SER A 408 16.58 31.08 -0.90
CA SER A 408 15.40 30.25 -0.59
C SER A 408 14.33 30.31 -1.67
N LYS A 409 14.55 31.07 -2.76
CA LYS A 409 13.64 31.16 -3.90
C LYS A 409 14.17 30.35 -5.08
N SER A 410 13.27 29.61 -5.73
CA SER A 410 13.56 28.93 -7.00
C SER A 410 13.79 29.93 -8.14
N PRO A 411 14.56 29.60 -9.20
CA PRO A 411 14.63 30.40 -10.43
C PRO A 411 13.27 30.69 -11.06
N PHE A 412 12.28 29.82 -10.84
CA PHE A 412 10.91 29.97 -11.38
C PHE A 412 9.97 30.78 -10.48
N SER A 413 10.46 31.23 -9.31
CA SER A 413 9.63 31.83 -8.25
C SER A 413 8.89 33.09 -8.66
N GLU A 414 9.35 33.85 -9.65
CA GLU A 414 8.72 35.13 -9.99
C GLU A 414 7.37 34.99 -10.71
N LYS A 415 7.13 33.86 -11.39
CA LYS A 415 5.95 33.66 -12.26
C LYS A 415 4.88 32.77 -11.63
N ILE A 416 5.25 31.93 -10.67
CA ILE A 416 4.34 30.93 -10.07
C ILE A 416 3.78 31.49 -8.76
N LEU A 417 2.48 31.31 -8.54
CA LEU A 417 1.79 31.65 -7.29
C LEU A 417 1.68 30.43 -6.38
N MET A 418 1.58 30.63 -5.06
CA MET A 418 1.48 29.55 -4.08
C MET A 418 0.26 28.66 -4.35
N LYS A 419 -0.86 29.27 -4.78
CA LYS A 419 -2.09 28.54 -5.17
C LYS A 419 -1.87 27.50 -6.27
N SER A 420 -0.84 27.69 -7.10
CA SER A 420 -0.55 26.85 -8.27
C SER A 420 0.53 25.79 -8.02
N VAL A 421 1.27 25.84 -6.90
CA VAL A 421 2.29 24.83 -6.57
C VAL A 421 1.67 23.46 -6.32
N GLY A 422 0.58 23.39 -5.56
CA GLY A 422 -0.17 22.15 -5.33
C GLY A 422 -0.70 21.53 -6.64
N PRO A 423 -1.45 22.28 -7.46
CA PRO A 423 -1.90 21.84 -8.78
C PRO A 423 -0.77 21.34 -9.68
N LEU A 424 0.38 22.03 -9.74
CA LEU A 424 1.53 21.59 -10.56
C LEU A 424 2.05 20.22 -10.13
N LEU A 425 2.12 19.96 -8.81
CA LEU A 425 2.56 18.67 -8.28
C LEU A 425 1.53 17.58 -8.54
N GLU A 426 0.25 17.89 -8.37
CA GLU A 426 -0.86 16.95 -8.59
C GLU A 426 -1.00 16.52 -10.05
N THR A 427 -0.95 17.47 -10.98
CA THR A 427 -1.03 17.17 -12.42
C THR A 427 0.20 16.40 -12.88
N TRP A 428 1.40 16.80 -12.46
CA TRP A 428 2.63 16.08 -12.80
C TRP A 428 2.62 14.63 -12.26
N ASP A 429 2.21 14.43 -11.01
CA ASP A 429 2.10 13.10 -10.38
C ASP A 429 1.08 12.24 -11.13
N THR A 430 -0.11 12.79 -11.42
CA THR A 430 -1.17 12.08 -12.15
C THR A 430 -0.71 11.65 -13.54
N LEU A 431 -0.05 12.53 -14.29
CA LEU A 431 0.41 12.25 -15.66
C LEU A 431 1.51 11.18 -15.67
N ASN A 432 2.44 11.18 -14.71
CA ASN A 432 3.52 10.18 -14.65
C ASN A 432 3.07 8.84 -14.05
N VAL A 433 2.18 8.83 -13.05
CA VAL A 433 1.64 7.58 -12.48
C VAL A 433 0.75 6.84 -13.47
N TYR A 434 -0.03 7.58 -14.27
CA TYR A 434 -0.95 7.02 -15.27
C TYR A 434 -0.44 7.19 -16.71
N CYS A 435 0.87 7.32 -16.90
CA CYS A 435 1.48 7.57 -18.21
C CYS A 435 1.11 6.49 -19.24
N GLU A 436 0.94 5.24 -18.81
CA GLU A 436 0.48 4.11 -19.66
C GLU A 436 -0.96 4.30 -20.17
N ILE A 437 -1.82 4.97 -19.42
CA ILE A 437 -3.20 5.27 -19.82
C ILE A 437 -3.23 6.48 -20.75
N PHE A 438 -2.46 7.50 -20.42
CA PHE A 438 -2.34 8.69 -21.26
C PHE A 438 -1.50 8.46 -22.52
N LYS A 439 -0.74 7.35 -22.59
CA LYS A 439 0.24 7.07 -23.65
C LYS A 439 1.27 8.19 -23.77
N LEU A 440 1.69 8.69 -22.61
CA LEU A 440 2.73 9.69 -22.47
C LEU A 440 4.03 9.02 -22.10
N ASP A 441 5.11 9.47 -22.72
CA ASP A 441 6.45 9.22 -22.21
C ASP A 441 6.65 9.93 -20.85
N SER A 442 7.50 9.38 -19.97
CA SER A 442 7.72 10.00 -18.66
C SER A 442 8.58 11.27 -18.77
N PHE A 443 8.42 12.19 -17.83
CA PHE A 443 9.15 13.46 -17.81
C PHE A 443 9.42 13.96 -16.40
N THR A 444 10.52 14.70 -16.25
CA THR A 444 10.91 15.29 -14.96
C THR A 444 9.97 16.43 -14.56
N PHE A 445 9.87 16.69 -13.25
CA PHE A 445 9.09 17.82 -12.75
C PHE A 445 9.61 19.17 -13.26
N ASP A 446 10.93 19.29 -13.40
CA ASP A 446 11.57 20.53 -13.87
C ASP A 446 11.27 20.80 -15.35
N ASP A 447 11.29 19.77 -16.21
CA ASP A 447 10.96 19.93 -17.64
C ASP A 447 9.47 20.23 -17.84
N TYR A 448 8.61 19.65 -17.00
CA TYR A 448 7.19 19.96 -16.97
C TYR A 448 6.92 21.43 -16.61
N VAL A 449 7.54 21.93 -15.54
CA VAL A 449 7.40 23.34 -15.13
C VAL A 449 7.98 24.27 -16.21
N GLU A 450 9.13 23.94 -16.79
CA GLU A 450 9.73 24.72 -17.88
C GLU A 450 8.83 24.76 -19.12
N ALA A 451 8.22 23.63 -19.50
CA ALA A 451 7.26 23.55 -20.60
C ALA A 451 6.05 24.47 -20.36
N MET A 452 5.49 24.46 -19.15
CA MET A 452 4.34 25.30 -18.79
C MET A 452 4.67 26.80 -18.83
N LEU A 453 5.94 27.17 -18.57
CA LEU A 453 6.41 28.57 -18.56
C LEU A 453 6.84 29.10 -19.92
N VAL A 454 7.41 28.24 -20.78
CA VAL A 454 8.06 28.64 -22.03
C VAL A 454 7.15 28.47 -23.24
N ALA A 455 6.20 27.53 -23.19
CA ALA A 455 5.31 27.25 -24.32
C ALA A 455 4.60 28.53 -24.80
N SER A 456 4.80 28.85 -26.07
CA SER A 456 4.24 30.02 -26.74
C SER A 456 4.08 29.73 -28.23
N GLU A 457 3.54 30.68 -28.98
CA GLU A 457 3.40 30.55 -30.44
C GLU A 457 4.79 30.53 -31.13
N GLU A 458 5.76 31.27 -30.60
CA GLU A 458 7.13 31.32 -31.10
C GLU A 458 7.96 30.10 -30.68
N VAL A 459 7.64 29.52 -29.52
CA VAL A 459 8.34 28.36 -28.95
C VAL A 459 7.33 27.23 -28.76
N PRO A 460 7.03 26.46 -29.82
CA PRO A 460 6.16 25.30 -29.70
C PRO A 460 6.85 24.23 -28.87
N VAL A 461 6.19 23.79 -27.80
CA VAL A 461 6.70 22.74 -26.90
C VAL A 461 5.84 21.49 -27.08
N GLU A 462 6.47 20.40 -27.50
CA GLU A 462 5.79 19.11 -27.72
C GLU A 462 5.16 18.59 -26.43
N LEU A 463 5.91 18.58 -25.32
CA LEU A 463 5.43 18.17 -23.99
C LEU A 463 4.15 18.90 -23.60
N PHE A 464 4.11 20.21 -23.78
CA PHE A 464 2.94 21.03 -23.45
C PHE A 464 1.70 20.65 -24.27
N THR A 465 1.86 20.38 -25.56
CA THR A 465 0.71 20.05 -26.43
C THR A 465 0.22 18.62 -26.18
N GLU A 466 1.16 17.69 -26.00
CA GLU A 466 0.87 16.27 -25.80
C GLU A 466 0.18 15.99 -24.46
N ILE A 467 0.55 16.67 -23.36
CA ILE A 467 -0.15 16.50 -22.08
C ILE A 467 -1.63 16.92 -22.17
N HIS A 468 -1.95 18.02 -22.87
CA HIS A 468 -3.34 18.47 -22.99
C HIS A 468 -4.13 17.53 -23.90
N CYS A 469 -3.58 17.18 -25.08
CA CYS A 469 -4.24 16.31 -26.03
C CYS A 469 -4.45 14.89 -25.49
N SER A 470 -3.47 14.34 -24.76
CA SER A 470 -3.57 13.00 -24.15
C SER A 470 -4.65 12.94 -23.08
N VAL A 471 -4.74 13.93 -22.19
CA VAL A 471 -5.78 13.99 -21.15
C VAL A 471 -7.17 14.15 -21.77
N LEU A 472 -7.33 15.06 -22.73
CA LEU A 472 -8.60 15.27 -23.44
C LEU A 472 -9.09 13.98 -24.12
N LYS A 473 -8.20 13.19 -24.73
CA LYS A 473 -8.56 11.92 -25.39
C LYS A 473 -9.24 10.91 -24.46
N ILE A 474 -8.95 10.95 -23.15
CA ILE A 474 -9.53 10.02 -22.17
C ILE A 474 -10.99 10.39 -21.84
N LEU A 475 -11.38 11.65 -22.00
CA LEU A 475 -12.72 12.13 -21.66
C LEU A 475 -13.80 11.61 -22.62
N VAL A 476 -13.46 11.41 -23.90
CA VAL A 476 -14.38 10.93 -24.94
C VAL A 476 -13.66 9.90 -25.80
N SER A 477 -14.27 8.71 -25.98
CA SER A 477 -13.65 7.65 -26.81
C SER A 477 -13.59 8.06 -28.29
N SER A 478 -12.65 7.47 -29.03
CA SER A 478 -12.51 7.80 -30.45
C SER A 478 -13.75 7.37 -31.24
N GLU A 479 -13.94 7.93 -32.43
CA GLU A 479 -15.00 7.47 -33.34
C GLU A 479 -14.91 5.97 -33.63
N ALA A 480 -13.69 5.44 -33.77
CA ALA A 480 -13.44 4.00 -33.97
C ALA A 480 -13.87 3.13 -32.78
N GLU A 481 -13.91 3.69 -31.57
CA GLU A 481 -14.28 3.03 -30.31
C GLU A 481 -15.72 3.38 -29.86
N GLY A 482 -16.53 3.93 -30.77
CA GLY A 482 -17.95 4.20 -30.54
C GLY A 482 -18.28 5.60 -30.01
N GLY A 483 -17.29 6.49 -29.82
CA GLY A 483 -17.52 7.91 -29.55
C GLY A 483 -18.26 8.25 -28.25
N LYS A 484 -18.13 7.42 -27.22
CA LYS A 484 -18.86 7.58 -25.96
C LYS A 484 -18.14 8.55 -25.01
N VAL A 485 -18.90 9.49 -24.45
CA VAL A 485 -18.45 10.35 -23.35
C VAL A 485 -18.23 9.50 -22.09
N GLN A 486 -17.04 9.61 -21.48
CA GLN A 486 -16.61 8.78 -20.34
C GLN A 486 -16.77 9.47 -18.98
N ILE A 487 -17.16 10.74 -18.98
CA ILE A 487 -17.30 11.60 -17.81
C ILE A 487 -18.76 12.05 -17.63
N GLN A 488 -19.10 12.50 -16.42
CA GLN A 488 -20.39 13.13 -16.15
C GLN A 488 -20.27 14.63 -16.44
N LEU A 489 -21.12 15.13 -17.33
CA LEU A 489 -21.17 16.55 -17.69
C LEU A 489 -22.51 17.13 -17.21
N PRO A 490 -22.55 18.41 -16.79
CA PRO A 490 -23.81 19.12 -16.58
C PRO A 490 -24.67 19.08 -17.84
N GLU A 491 -25.98 18.90 -17.66
CA GLU A 491 -26.95 19.05 -18.73
C GLU A 491 -26.93 20.52 -19.17
N LEU A 492 -26.76 20.75 -20.47
CA LEU A 492 -27.01 22.06 -21.04
C LEU A 492 -28.53 22.20 -21.05
N GLU A 493 -29.05 23.21 -20.35
CA GLU A 493 -30.41 23.68 -20.64
C GLU A 493 -30.36 24.05 -22.13
N GLU A 494 -30.99 23.24 -22.98
CA GLU A 494 -31.29 23.69 -24.34
C GLU A 494 -32.10 24.96 -24.12
N GLU A 495 -31.55 26.11 -24.50
CA GLU A 495 -32.36 27.30 -24.71
C GLU A 495 -33.47 26.82 -25.64
N GLU A 496 -34.67 26.62 -25.08
CA GLU A 496 -35.88 26.65 -25.87
C GLU A 496 -35.72 27.95 -26.64
N GLU A 497 -35.46 27.85 -27.96
CA GLU A 497 -35.60 28.96 -28.89
C GLU A 497 -36.82 29.70 -28.38
N GLU A 498 -36.65 30.94 -27.90
CA GLU A 498 -37.77 31.79 -27.55
C GLU A 498 -38.70 31.72 -28.76
N GLU A 499 -39.77 30.94 -28.63
CA GLU A 499 -40.81 30.89 -29.63
C GLU A 499 -41.23 32.35 -29.73
N GLU A 500 -40.92 32.98 -30.88
CA GLU A 500 -41.55 34.24 -31.24
C GLU A 500 -43.03 34.08 -30.86
N PRO A 501 -43.60 34.95 -30.02
CA PRO A 501 -44.97 34.77 -29.60
C PRO A 501 -45.85 34.79 -30.87
N GLU A 502 -46.28 33.60 -31.29
CA GLU A 502 -47.20 33.45 -32.41
C GLU A 502 -48.45 34.26 -32.08
N GLU A 503 -48.71 35.28 -32.90
CA GLU A 503 -50.02 35.89 -33.07
C GLU A 503 -51.09 34.80 -33.26
N SER A 504 -51.80 34.39 -32.21
CA SER A 504 -53.17 33.86 -32.36
C SER A 504 -53.97 33.79 -31.04
N ALA A 505 -54.47 34.94 -30.60
CA ALA A 505 -55.79 34.97 -29.95
C ALA A 505 -56.60 36.12 -30.55
N ALA A 506 -57.55 35.76 -31.41
CA ALA A 506 -58.53 36.70 -31.94
C ALA A 506 -59.19 37.50 -30.80
N PRO A 507 -59.44 38.81 -30.99
CA PRO A 507 -60.03 39.66 -29.96
C PRO A 507 -61.44 39.16 -29.65
N THR A 508 -61.69 38.87 -28.37
CA THR A 508 -63.06 38.72 -27.89
C THR A 508 -63.70 40.12 -27.95
N PRO A 509 -64.88 40.31 -28.55
CA PRO A 509 -65.46 41.64 -28.72
C PRO A 509 -65.69 42.29 -27.35
N GLU A 510 -65.11 43.47 -27.17
CA GLU A 510 -65.39 44.37 -26.06
C GLU A 510 -66.91 44.53 -25.88
N PRO A 511 -67.45 44.38 -24.66
CA PRO A 511 -68.75 44.95 -24.37
C PRO A 511 -68.64 46.48 -24.47
N GLU A 512 -69.58 47.08 -25.20
CA GLU A 512 -69.64 48.52 -25.47
C GLU A 512 -69.34 49.38 -24.23
N PRO A 513 -68.60 50.49 -24.39
CA PRO A 513 -68.18 51.33 -23.28
C PRO A 513 -69.40 51.99 -22.62
N GLN A 514 -69.61 51.71 -21.33
CA GLN A 514 -70.49 52.55 -20.52
C GLN A 514 -69.91 53.97 -20.42
N PRO A 515 -70.74 55.01 -20.57
CA PRO A 515 -70.29 56.39 -20.70
C PRO A 515 -69.51 56.84 -19.46
N SER A 516 -68.42 57.57 -19.74
CA SER A 516 -67.50 58.20 -18.81
C SER A 516 -68.19 58.85 -17.61
N GLY A 517 -68.21 58.14 -16.48
CA GLY A 517 -68.48 58.72 -15.17
C GLY A 517 -67.20 59.32 -14.60
N ARG A 518 -66.85 60.54 -15.02
CA ARG A 518 -65.86 61.46 -14.42
C ARG A 518 -64.64 60.75 -13.80
N ALA A 519 -63.60 60.51 -14.60
CA ALA A 519 -62.30 60.04 -14.12
C ALA A 519 -61.85 60.92 -12.93
N THR A 520 -61.92 60.34 -11.74
CA THR A 520 -61.42 61.00 -10.54
C THR A 520 -59.90 60.98 -10.63
N ARG A 521 -59.25 62.03 -10.13
CA ARG A 521 -57.79 62.19 -10.10
C ARG A 521 -57.06 60.94 -9.54
N SER A 522 -57.76 60.10 -8.78
CA SER A 522 -57.31 58.80 -8.26
C SER A 522 -57.22 57.67 -9.29
N SER A 523 -58.06 57.60 -10.34
CA SER A 523 -57.96 56.53 -11.35
C SER A 523 -56.80 56.76 -12.32
N MET A 524 -56.55 58.03 -12.67
CA MET A 524 -55.37 58.44 -13.44
C MET A 524 -54.09 58.19 -12.65
N ALA A 525 -54.08 58.52 -11.35
CA ALA A 525 -52.93 58.25 -10.49
C ALA A 525 -52.66 56.75 -10.30
N LYS A 526 -53.70 55.90 -10.29
CA LYS A 526 -53.52 54.45 -10.19
C LYS A 526 -52.91 53.85 -11.46
N LEU A 527 -53.38 54.26 -12.64
CA LEU A 527 -52.80 53.84 -13.92
C LEU A 527 -51.37 54.36 -14.11
N GLU A 528 -51.09 55.59 -13.67
CA GLU A 528 -49.74 56.17 -13.72
C GLU A 528 -48.78 55.46 -12.75
N ALA A 529 -49.25 55.10 -11.54
CA ALA A 529 -48.48 54.30 -10.58
C ALA A 529 -48.24 52.86 -11.08
N GLU A 530 -49.20 52.25 -11.75
CA GLU A 530 -49.07 50.91 -12.33
C GLU A 530 -48.08 50.91 -13.50
N ARG A 531 -48.09 51.96 -14.34
CA ARG A 531 -47.09 52.14 -15.40
C ARG A 531 -45.68 52.36 -14.85
N LEU A 532 -45.53 53.19 -13.82
CA LEU A 532 -44.24 53.45 -13.16
C LEU A 532 -43.70 52.20 -12.45
N ALA A 533 -44.58 51.39 -11.85
CA ALA A 533 -44.20 50.11 -11.25
C ALA A 533 -43.75 49.09 -12.30
N ALA A 534 -44.40 49.04 -13.47
CA ALA A 534 -43.98 48.19 -14.58
C ALA A 534 -42.63 48.64 -15.19
N GLU A 535 -42.40 49.95 -15.31
CA GLU A 535 -41.14 50.52 -15.79
C GLU A 535 -39.98 50.27 -14.80
N LEU A 536 -40.22 50.35 -13.49
CA LEU A 536 -39.25 50.00 -12.46
C LEU A 536 -38.97 48.49 -12.41
N ALA A 537 -39.99 47.64 -12.56
CA ALA A 537 -39.80 46.19 -12.60
C ALA A 537 -39.03 45.75 -13.85
N ALA A 538 -39.28 46.37 -15.01
CA ALA A 538 -38.51 46.14 -16.23
C ALA A 538 -37.05 46.62 -16.07
N ALA A 539 -36.83 47.79 -15.46
CA ALA A 539 -35.48 48.26 -15.18
C ALA A 539 -34.73 47.39 -14.15
N GLU A 540 -35.42 46.87 -13.13
CA GLU A 540 -34.84 45.94 -12.14
C GLU A 540 -34.53 44.56 -12.76
N GLN A 541 -35.35 44.10 -13.71
CA GLN A 541 -35.07 42.91 -14.52
C GLN A 541 -33.88 43.14 -15.46
N GLU A 542 -33.82 44.28 -16.15
CA GLU A 542 -32.74 44.64 -17.06
C GLU A 542 -31.41 44.86 -16.31
N GLU A 543 -31.45 45.44 -15.10
CA GLU A 543 -30.28 45.52 -14.21
C GLU A 543 -29.85 44.14 -13.70
N ALA A 544 -30.77 43.25 -13.36
CA ALA A 544 -30.46 41.87 -12.95
C ALA A 544 -29.88 41.03 -14.10
N GLU A 545 -30.41 41.18 -15.32
CA GLU A 545 -29.90 40.52 -16.53
C GLU A 545 -28.51 41.07 -16.93
N MET A 546 -28.26 42.37 -16.76
CA MET A 546 -26.93 42.95 -16.95
C MET A 546 -25.92 42.52 -15.86
N GLU A 547 -26.36 42.29 -14.62
CA GLU A 547 -25.51 41.76 -13.55
C GLU A 547 -25.18 40.27 -13.72
N ASP A 548 -26.05 39.48 -14.37
CA ASP A 548 -25.85 38.04 -14.64
C ASP A 548 -25.22 37.75 -16.02
N ALA A 549 -24.90 38.79 -16.79
CA ALA A 549 -24.25 38.65 -18.08
C ALA A 549 -22.84 38.04 -17.92
N PRO A 550 -22.51 36.93 -18.61
CA PRO A 550 -21.23 36.27 -18.45
C PRO A 550 -20.08 37.18 -18.89
N GLY A 551 -19.02 37.27 -18.07
CA GLY A 551 -17.81 38.07 -18.35
C GLY A 551 -16.96 37.59 -19.53
N HIS A 552 -17.47 36.69 -20.37
CA HIS A 552 -16.75 36.04 -21.45
C HIS A 552 -17.67 35.76 -22.65
N ARG A 553 -17.10 35.68 -23.86
CA ARG A 553 -17.84 35.41 -25.11
C ARG A 553 -17.73 33.95 -25.57
N ALA A 554 -17.68 33.01 -24.60
CA ALA A 554 -17.48 31.59 -24.87
C ALA A 554 -18.61 30.98 -25.72
N GLU A 555 -19.86 31.38 -25.48
CA GLU A 555 -21.02 30.91 -26.26
C GLU A 555 -20.92 31.31 -27.74
N GLU A 556 -20.55 32.57 -28.00
CA GLU A 556 -20.35 33.06 -29.36
C GLU A 556 -19.25 32.32 -30.12
N VAL A 557 -18.11 32.01 -29.46
CA VAL A 557 -17.01 31.28 -30.12
C VAL A 557 -17.35 29.82 -30.39
N LEU A 558 -18.29 29.26 -29.63
CA LEU A 558 -18.75 27.88 -29.74
C LEU A 558 -19.97 27.73 -30.65
N GLN A 559 -20.50 28.83 -31.21
CA GLN A 559 -21.65 28.77 -32.12
C GLN A 559 -21.35 27.88 -33.33
N GLY A 560 -22.09 26.78 -33.47
CA GLY A 560 -21.87 25.79 -34.52
C GLY A 560 -20.63 24.89 -34.32
N PHE A 561 -20.03 24.90 -33.13
CA PHE A 561 -18.88 24.05 -32.76
C PHE A 561 -19.25 23.06 -31.65
N ASP A 562 -19.49 21.80 -32.02
CA ASP A 562 -19.65 20.71 -31.06
C ASP A 562 -18.29 20.18 -30.61
N TRP A 563 -17.84 20.61 -29.43
CA TRP A 563 -16.56 20.21 -28.87
C TRP A 563 -16.47 18.69 -28.63
N ILE A 564 -17.57 18.01 -28.32
CA ILE A 564 -17.62 16.56 -28.09
C ILE A 564 -17.39 15.84 -29.41
N GLU A 565 -18.05 16.26 -30.49
CA GLU A 565 -17.87 15.68 -31.81
C GLU A 565 -16.44 15.92 -32.35
N GLN A 566 -15.87 17.11 -32.12
CA GLN A 566 -14.50 17.43 -32.52
C GLN A 566 -13.46 16.62 -31.74
N LEU A 567 -13.70 16.43 -30.44
CA LEU A 567 -12.87 15.57 -29.60
C LEU A 567 -12.99 14.10 -30.01
N ARG A 568 -14.18 13.63 -30.41
CA ARG A 568 -14.39 12.28 -30.95
C ARG A 568 -13.64 12.06 -32.27
N LYS A 569 -13.60 13.07 -33.14
CA LYS A 569 -12.86 13.09 -34.42
C LYS A 569 -11.34 13.25 -34.25
N ARG A 570 -10.87 13.62 -33.04
CA ARG A 570 -9.46 13.91 -32.73
C ARG A 570 -8.90 15.12 -33.51
N SER A 571 -9.76 16.13 -33.72
CA SER A 571 -9.44 17.37 -34.43
C SER A 571 -8.64 18.34 -33.54
N PHE A 572 -7.34 18.06 -33.35
CA PHE A 572 -6.50 18.82 -32.42
C PHE A 572 -5.61 19.88 -33.08
N LYS A 573 -5.36 19.78 -34.40
CA LYS A 573 -4.45 20.70 -35.11
C LYS A 573 -4.95 22.14 -35.09
N ASP A 574 -4.08 23.11 -35.38
CA ASP A 574 -4.42 24.49 -35.67
C ASP A 574 -5.37 25.19 -34.68
N GLY A 575 -5.20 25.00 -33.36
CA GLY A 575 -6.09 25.61 -32.36
C GLY A 575 -7.30 24.75 -31.97
N GLY A 576 -7.38 23.51 -32.45
CA GLY A 576 -8.54 22.64 -32.27
C GLY A 576 -8.69 22.14 -30.83
N TRP A 577 -7.60 21.72 -30.20
CA TRP A 577 -7.64 21.26 -28.81
C TRP A 577 -7.89 22.42 -27.83
N GLU A 578 -7.40 23.61 -28.12
CA GLU A 578 -7.63 24.82 -27.33
C GLU A 578 -9.12 25.23 -27.38
N LEU A 579 -9.76 25.12 -28.55
CA LEU A 579 -11.20 25.38 -28.68
C LEU A 579 -12.05 24.28 -28.00
N ILE A 580 -11.60 23.02 -28.04
CA ILE A 580 -12.19 21.93 -27.24
C ILE A 580 -12.09 22.23 -25.75
N MET A 581 -10.96 22.77 -25.27
CA MET A 581 -10.81 23.19 -23.88
C MET A 581 -11.82 24.27 -23.50
N VAL A 582 -12.04 25.28 -24.35
CA VAL A 582 -13.07 26.32 -24.12
C VAL A 582 -14.47 25.71 -24.04
N GLY A 583 -14.81 24.82 -24.98
CA GLY A 583 -16.11 24.11 -24.97
C GLY A 583 -16.34 23.30 -23.70
N LEU A 584 -15.32 22.56 -23.26
CA LEU A 584 -15.38 21.81 -22.01
C LEU A 584 -15.50 22.73 -20.79
N LEU A 585 -14.70 23.80 -20.69
CA LEU A 585 -14.77 24.74 -19.57
C LEU A 585 -16.13 25.45 -19.49
N HIS A 586 -16.70 25.83 -20.63
CA HIS A 586 -18.03 26.44 -20.70
C HIS A 586 -19.13 25.49 -20.22
N GLN A 587 -19.08 24.21 -20.62
CA GLN A 587 -20.05 23.24 -20.12
C GLN A 587 -19.86 22.95 -18.62
N LEU A 588 -18.62 22.94 -18.13
CA LEU A 588 -18.34 22.75 -16.70
C LEU A 588 -18.70 23.96 -15.86
N SER A 589 -18.73 25.17 -16.41
CA SER A 589 -19.11 26.38 -15.65
C SER A 589 -20.56 26.37 -15.21
N LYS A 590 -21.42 25.58 -15.88
CA LYS A 590 -22.81 25.33 -15.46
C LYS A 590 -22.90 24.50 -14.16
N SER A 591 -21.82 23.87 -13.71
CA SER A 591 -21.75 23.20 -12.40
C SER A 591 -21.41 24.19 -11.30
N GLU A 592 -22.26 24.29 -10.26
CA GLU A 592 -22.08 25.19 -9.11
C GLU A 592 -20.69 25.05 -8.45
N ARG A 593 -20.10 23.85 -8.46
CA ARG A 593 -18.79 23.59 -7.84
C ARG A 593 -17.61 24.11 -8.65
N LEU A 594 -17.74 24.14 -9.98
CA LEU A 594 -16.65 24.51 -10.89
C LEU A 594 -16.87 25.90 -11.54
N LYS A 595 -18.07 26.47 -11.41
CA LYS A 595 -18.49 27.77 -11.97
C LYS A 595 -17.39 28.83 -11.85
N ALA A 596 -17.02 29.20 -10.62
CA ALA A 596 -16.05 30.27 -10.38
C ALA A 596 -14.67 30.02 -11.02
N SER A 597 -14.16 28.77 -10.98
CA SER A 597 -12.86 28.45 -11.57
C SER A 597 -12.90 28.39 -13.10
N CYS A 598 -14.00 27.91 -13.68
CA CYS A 598 -14.17 27.88 -15.13
C CYS A 598 -14.42 29.28 -15.69
N GLU A 599 -15.23 30.11 -15.05
CA GLU A 599 -15.49 31.50 -15.46
C GLU A 599 -14.20 32.33 -15.43
N GLU A 600 -13.40 32.25 -14.36
CA GLU A 600 -12.08 32.90 -14.26
C GLU A 600 -11.18 32.52 -15.45
N LEU A 601 -11.18 31.25 -15.87
CA LEU A 601 -10.41 30.80 -17.03
C LEU A 601 -11.00 31.29 -18.36
N LEU A 602 -12.32 31.25 -18.52
CA LEU A 602 -13.01 31.67 -19.74
C LEU A 602 -12.86 33.17 -19.99
N GLU A 603 -12.85 34.00 -18.95
CA GLU A 603 -12.56 35.44 -19.03
C GLU A 603 -11.17 35.71 -19.64
N GLN A 604 -10.17 34.87 -19.30
CA GLN A 604 -8.81 35.01 -19.85
C GLN A 604 -8.71 34.49 -21.30
N LEU A 605 -9.44 33.42 -21.63
CA LEU A 605 -9.38 32.76 -22.93
C LEU A 605 -10.22 33.45 -24.00
N VAL A 606 -11.42 33.92 -23.64
CA VAL A 606 -12.40 34.55 -24.54
C VAL A 606 -12.95 35.84 -23.92
N PRO A 607 -12.09 36.87 -23.72
CA PRO A 607 -12.50 38.14 -23.12
C PRO A 607 -13.48 38.89 -24.01
N VAL A 608 -14.34 39.71 -23.39
CA VAL A 608 -15.39 40.47 -24.08
C VAL A 608 -14.83 41.47 -25.10
N ASP A 609 -13.67 42.06 -24.81
CA ASP A 609 -13.04 43.13 -25.60
C ASP A 609 -12.49 42.69 -26.98
N ILE A 610 -12.38 41.38 -27.24
CA ILE A 610 -11.72 40.85 -28.44
C ILE A 610 -12.70 39.97 -29.21
N GLU A 611 -12.65 40.04 -30.55
CA GLU A 611 -13.48 39.19 -31.39
C GLU A 611 -13.18 37.69 -31.14
N PRO A 612 -14.21 36.91 -30.78
CA PRO A 612 -14.08 35.48 -30.52
C PRO A 612 -13.78 34.76 -31.85
N SER A 613 -12.61 34.14 -31.93
CA SER A 613 -12.25 33.28 -33.05
C SER A 613 -11.33 32.16 -32.57
N ARG A 614 -11.25 31.06 -33.32
CA ARG A 614 -10.32 29.95 -33.06
C ARG A 614 -8.86 30.42 -32.95
N GLU A 615 -8.46 31.36 -33.79
CA GLU A 615 -7.11 31.93 -33.77
C GLU A 615 -6.89 32.84 -32.55
N THR A 616 -7.92 33.60 -32.15
CA THR A 616 -7.92 34.36 -30.90
C THR A 616 -7.69 33.43 -29.70
N VAL A 617 -8.44 32.33 -29.60
CA VAL A 617 -8.33 31.35 -28.50
C VAL A 617 -6.95 30.72 -28.47
N ARG A 618 -6.42 30.29 -29.62
CA ARG A 618 -5.07 29.72 -29.74
C ARG A 618 -4.01 30.70 -29.22
N ARG A 619 -4.05 31.96 -29.66
CA ARG A 619 -3.09 33.00 -29.23
C ARG A 619 -3.24 33.34 -27.74
N LYS A 620 -4.48 33.35 -27.22
CA LYS A 620 -4.75 33.58 -25.80
C LYS A 620 -4.22 32.45 -24.94
N TYR A 621 -4.43 31.20 -25.32
CA TYR A 621 -3.85 30.05 -24.60
C TYR A 621 -2.32 30.09 -24.63
N ALA A 622 -1.72 30.41 -25.79
CA ALA A 622 -0.27 30.51 -25.96
C ALA A 622 0.38 31.65 -25.14
N THR A 623 -0.39 32.65 -24.71
CA THR A 623 0.07 33.77 -23.85
C THR A 623 -0.48 33.70 -22.43
N LEU A 624 -1.31 32.69 -22.12
CA LEU A 624 -1.95 32.50 -20.84
C LEU A 624 -0.91 32.34 -19.72
N ASP A 625 -1.16 32.95 -18.57
CA ASP A 625 -0.29 32.84 -17.42
C ASP A 625 -0.22 31.38 -16.91
N VAL A 626 0.95 30.97 -16.41
CA VAL A 626 1.21 29.60 -15.95
C VAL A 626 0.22 29.13 -14.88
N ASN A 627 -0.24 30.05 -14.04
CA ASN A 627 -1.14 29.76 -12.95
C ASN A 627 -2.54 29.34 -13.46
N TYR A 628 -2.99 29.93 -14.58
CA TYR A 628 -4.23 29.55 -15.26
C TYR A 628 -4.05 28.29 -16.14
N ARG A 629 -2.88 28.13 -16.78
CA ARG A 629 -2.57 26.91 -17.54
C ARG A 629 -2.65 25.66 -16.67
N VAL A 630 -2.05 25.70 -15.48
CA VAL A 630 -2.10 24.56 -14.57
C VAL A 630 -3.50 24.36 -13.98
N GLN A 631 -4.26 25.43 -13.71
CA GLN A 631 -5.64 25.32 -13.25
C GLN A 631 -6.51 24.61 -14.31
N ALA A 632 -6.41 25.01 -15.58
CA ALA A 632 -7.11 24.36 -16.68
C ALA A 632 -6.74 22.87 -16.81
N LEU A 633 -5.44 22.56 -16.73
CA LEU A 633 -4.94 21.18 -16.77
C LEU A 633 -5.40 20.35 -15.56
N GLN A 634 -5.42 20.94 -14.35
CA GLN A 634 -5.88 20.27 -13.13
C GLN A 634 -7.34 19.87 -13.26
N ILE A 635 -8.21 20.77 -13.75
CA ILE A 635 -9.64 20.48 -13.96
C ILE A 635 -9.81 19.24 -14.85
N ILE A 636 -9.14 19.19 -16.00
CA ILE A 636 -9.27 18.04 -16.90
C ILE A 636 -8.65 16.76 -16.34
N CYS A 637 -7.53 16.84 -15.60
CA CYS A 637 -6.96 15.69 -14.90
C CYS A 637 -7.93 15.12 -13.85
N MET A 638 -8.60 15.97 -13.07
CA MET A 638 -9.58 15.54 -12.07
C MET A 638 -10.77 14.78 -12.70
N LEU A 639 -11.24 15.22 -13.87
CA LEU A 639 -12.30 14.53 -14.61
C LEU A 639 -11.89 13.12 -15.05
N THR A 640 -10.60 12.91 -15.39
CA THR A 640 -10.14 11.59 -15.82
C THR A 640 -10.21 10.53 -14.72
N ALA A 641 -10.13 10.92 -13.44
CA ALA A 641 -10.19 10.00 -12.31
C ALA A 641 -11.52 9.23 -12.21
N GLU A 642 -12.61 9.80 -12.76
CA GLU A 642 -13.93 9.17 -12.78
C GLU A 642 -14.12 8.19 -13.95
N THR A 643 -13.21 8.23 -14.93
CA THR A 643 -13.36 7.43 -16.16
C THR A 643 -13.15 5.94 -15.89
N ARG A 644 -13.72 5.11 -16.77
CA ARG A 644 -13.53 3.65 -16.68
C ARG A 644 -12.08 3.25 -16.98
N ALA A 645 -11.34 4.02 -17.77
CA ALA A 645 -9.96 3.74 -18.13
C ALA A 645 -9.05 3.76 -16.87
N ILE A 646 -9.06 4.87 -16.12
CA ILE A 646 -8.25 4.98 -14.89
C ILE A 646 -8.74 4.02 -13.80
N ARG A 647 -10.05 3.88 -13.62
CA ARG A 647 -10.60 2.93 -12.63
C ARG A 647 -10.25 1.47 -12.95
N GLY A 648 -10.33 1.07 -14.22
CA GLY A 648 -9.92 -0.25 -14.67
C GLY A 648 -8.43 -0.49 -14.44
N TYR A 649 -7.59 0.49 -14.76
CA TYR A 649 -6.15 0.42 -14.49
C TYR A 649 -5.82 0.23 -13.01
N MET A 650 -6.49 0.99 -12.12
CA MET A 650 -6.31 0.81 -10.67
C MET A 650 -6.73 -0.59 -10.19
N GLU A 651 -7.79 -1.15 -10.78
CA GLU A 651 -8.20 -2.54 -10.50
C GLU A 651 -7.14 -3.53 -10.97
N ASP A 652 -6.64 -3.39 -12.20
CA ASP A 652 -5.58 -4.24 -12.77
C ASP A 652 -4.29 -4.17 -11.92
N CYS A 653 -3.83 -2.97 -11.55
CA CYS A 653 -2.71 -2.79 -10.63
C CYS A 653 -2.94 -3.43 -9.25
N SER A 654 -4.19 -3.45 -8.77
CA SER A 654 -4.54 -4.11 -7.50
C SER A 654 -4.46 -5.65 -7.60
N GLU A 655 -4.77 -6.20 -8.77
CA GLU A 655 -4.63 -7.62 -9.09
C GLU A 655 -3.16 -8.01 -9.24
N THR A 656 -2.36 -7.23 -9.97
CA THR A 656 -0.90 -7.45 -10.10
C THR A 656 -0.20 -7.37 -8.74
N MET A 657 -0.54 -6.39 -7.89
CA MET A 657 -0.06 -6.33 -6.50
C MET A 657 -0.39 -7.60 -5.71
N THR A 658 -1.56 -8.21 -5.96
CA THR A 658 -1.95 -9.46 -5.30
C THR A 658 -1.13 -10.64 -5.81
N ALA A 659 -0.77 -10.67 -7.09
CA ALA A 659 0.15 -11.65 -7.66
C ALA A 659 1.56 -11.49 -7.08
N TYR A 660 2.13 -10.28 -7.11
CA TYR A 660 3.45 -9.98 -6.53
C TYR A 660 3.53 -10.32 -5.04
N ARG A 661 2.47 -10.07 -4.26
CA ARG A 661 2.42 -10.49 -2.84
C ARG A 661 2.51 -12.01 -2.67
N LYS A 662 1.91 -12.80 -3.57
CA LYS A 662 2.01 -14.27 -3.53
C LYS A 662 3.44 -14.70 -3.87
N GLU A 663 4.01 -14.16 -4.93
CA GLU A 663 5.37 -14.45 -5.38
C GLU A 663 6.41 -14.08 -4.30
N LYS A 664 6.28 -12.89 -3.69
CA LYS A 664 7.11 -12.49 -2.55
C LYS A 664 7.03 -13.49 -1.39
N ILE A 665 5.83 -13.99 -1.06
CA ILE A 665 5.67 -14.99 0.00
C ILE A 665 6.39 -16.30 -0.36
N GLU A 666 6.40 -16.70 -1.63
CA GLU A 666 7.10 -17.90 -2.12
C GLU A 666 8.62 -17.74 -1.99
N TRP A 667 9.18 -16.62 -2.46
CA TRP A 667 10.60 -16.32 -2.28
C TRP A 667 10.99 -16.20 -0.80
N GLN A 668 10.14 -15.60 0.05
CA GLN A 668 10.36 -15.56 1.49
C GLN A 668 10.35 -16.95 2.14
N ARG A 669 9.49 -17.87 1.67
CA ARG A 669 9.49 -19.27 2.13
C ARG A 669 10.76 -20.00 1.68
N LYS A 670 11.17 -19.84 0.42
CA LYS A 670 12.42 -20.40 -0.13
C LYS A 670 13.63 -19.89 0.64
N ARG A 671 13.73 -18.58 0.86
CA ARG A 671 14.78 -17.96 1.70
C ARG A 671 14.81 -18.56 3.11
N LYS A 672 13.65 -18.71 3.76
CA LYS A 672 13.58 -19.30 5.10
C LYS A 672 14.06 -20.75 5.13
N GLN A 673 13.68 -21.56 4.13
CA GLN A 673 14.15 -22.95 4.00
C GLN A 673 15.67 -23.01 3.81
N LEU A 674 16.21 -22.18 2.91
CA LEU A 674 17.66 -22.10 2.67
C LEU A 674 18.43 -21.67 3.92
N ILE A 675 17.91 -20.72 4.71
CA ILE A 675 18.52 -20.31 5.99
C ILE A 675 18.54 -21.47 7.00
N GLU A 676 17.48 -22.28 7.06
CA GLU A 676 17.42 -23.45 7.95
C GLU A 676 18.40 -24.54 7.51
N GLU A 677 18.52 -24.80 6.21
CA GLU A 677 19.52 -25.70 5.63
C GLU A 677 20.95 -25.19 5.87
N LEU A 678 21.21 -23.90 5.67
CA LEU A 678 22.50 -23.27 5.95
C LEU A 678 22.88 -23.37 7.43
N LYS A 679 21.90 -23.25 8.33
CA LYS A 679 22.13 -23.48 9.77
C LYS A 679 22.54 -24.92 10.02
N SER A 680 21.87 -25.90 9.41
CA SER A 680 22.22 -27.31 9.53
C SER A 680 23.63 -27.62 9.00
N LEU A 681 24.03 -27.02 7.88
CA LEU A 681 25.37 -27.15 7.31
C LEU A 681 26.43 -26.47 8.19
N ASN A 682 26.11 -25.32 8.80
CA ASN A 682 27.01 -24.66 9.76
C ASN A 682 27.18 -25.47 11.04
N ASP A 683 26.15 -26.17 11.50
CA ASP A 683 26.26 -27.09 12.63
C ASP A 683 27.12 -28.31 12.26
N GLN A 684 27.00 -28.85 11.03
CA GLN A 684 27.90 -29.88 10.50
C GLN A 684 29.35 -29.38 10.38
N ARG A 685 29.56 -28.14 9.91
CA ARG A 685 30.88 -27.50 9.85
C ARG A 685 31.51 -27.43 11.24
N LYS A 686 30.73 -27.08 12.27
CA LYS A 686 31.20 -27.04 13.66
C LYS A 686 31.58 -28.41 14.21
N ILE A 687 30.80 -29.45 13.90
CA ILE A 687 31.08 -30.83 14.31
C ILE A 687 32.37 -31.34 13.64
N LEU A 688 32.63 -30.93 12.40
CA LEU A 688 33.81 -31.32 11.64
C LEU A 688 35.06 -30.44 11.90
N LEU A 689 34.99 -29.48 12.84
CA LEU A 689 36.16 -28.69 13.26
C LEU A 689 37.14 -29.58 14.06
N PRO A 690 38.45 -29.52 13.78
CA PRO A 690 39.46 -30.34 14.45
C PRO A 690 39.50 -30.24 15.99
N ASP A 691 38.98 -29.15 16.58
CA ASP A 691 39.03 -28.89 18.02
C ASP A 691 37.91 -29.57 18.86
N ASN A 692 36.93 -30.24 18.23
CA ASN A 692 35.79 -30.89 18.93
C ASN A 692 35.87 -32.44 18.98
N LEU A 693 37.03 -33.03 18.69
CA LEU A 693 37.23 -34.48 18.77
C LEU A 693 37.82 -34.88 20.14
N PRO A 694 37.30 -35.92 20.83
CA PRO A 694 37.97 -36.47 22.01
C PRO A 694 39.36 -37.01 21.64
N PRO A 695 40.35 -36.93 22.56
CA PRO A 695 41.68 -37.46 22.31
C PRO A 695 41.57 -38.97 22.04
N SER A 696 42.08 -39.40 20.90
CA SER A 696 42.20 -40.82 20.56
C SER A 696 42.94 -41.58 21.67
N PRO A 697 42.60 -42.85 21.96
CA PRO A 697 43.25 -43.62 23.02
C PRO A 697 44.76 -43.75 22.78
N PRO A 698 45.59 -43.81 23.84
CA PRO A 698 47.02 -44.04 23.69
C PRO A 698 47.24 -45.42 23.08
N LEU A 699 47.95 -45.47 21.95
CA LEU A 699 48.58 -46.72 21.53
C LEU A 699 49.66 -47.06 22.54
N GLU A 700 49.52 -48.20 23.21
CA GLU A 700 50.54 -48.75 24.10
C GLU A 700 51.86 -49.02 23.34
N PRO A 701 53.01 -48.90 24.04
CA PRO A 701 54.32 -48.89 23.41
C PRO A 701 54.85 -50.32 23.22
N THR A 702 55.16 -50.69 21.98
CA THR A 702 56.08 -51.81 21.73
C THR A 702 57.42 -51.30 21.25
N LYS A 703 58.44 -51.74 21.98
CA LYS A 703 59.83 -51.28 21.99
C LYS A 703 60.55 -51.45 20.64
N VAL A 704 61.16 -50.34 20.20
CA VAL A 704 62.57 -50.15 19.86
C VAL A 704 63.35 -51.33 19.23
N ALA A 705 63.89 -51.12 18.02
CA ALA A 705 65.31 -51.34 17.76
C ALA A 705 65.87 -50.46 16.62
N ILE A 706 66.60 -49.40 17.02
CA ILE A 706 67.91 -48.84 16.57
C ILE A 706 68.32 -48.98 15.06
N ILE A 707 68.95 -48.05 14.32
CA ILE A 707 70.01 -47.07 14.64
C ILE A 707 70.18 -45.99 13.52
N ASN A 708 70.76 -44.85 13.91
CA ASN A 708 71.48 -43.80 13.15
C ASN A 708 70.64 -42.73 12.41
N GLY A 709 70.78 -41.42 12.64
CA GLY A 709 71.75 -40.63 13.43
C GLY A 709 72.60 -39.73 12.52
N ASP A 710 72.15 -38.50 12.25
CA ASP A 710 72.94 -37.23 12.18
C ASP A 710 71.96 -36.08 11.79
N VAL A 711 71.63 -35.11 12.67
CA VAL A 711 72.31 -33.81 12.92
C VAL A 711 72.37 -32.94 11.64
N LYS A 712 71.72 -31.78 11.50
CA LYS A 712 71.82 -30.46 12.20
C LYS A 712 70.65 -29.58 11.64
N MET A 713 69.83 -28.90 12.44
CA MET A 713 69.95 -27.48 12.89
C MET A 713 70.27 -26.54 11.72
N THR A 714 69.63 -25.40 11.43
CA THR A 714 69.04 -24.29 12.22
C THR A 714 68.69 -23.24 11.14
N ASP A 715 67.51 -22.63 11.07
CA ASP A 715 67.01 -21.49 11.87
C ASP A 715 67.02 -20.18 11.04
N VAL A 716 66.10 -19.29 11.42
CA VAL A 716 66.07 -17.82 11.26
C VAL A 716 65.35 -17.18 10.05
N ASP A 717 64.15 -16.69 10.38
CA ASP A 717 63.51 -15.37 10.14
C ASP A 717 63.16 -14.82 8.74
N ASP A 718 61.83 -14.61 8.61
CA ASP A 718 61.14 -13.30 8.53
C ASP A 718 61.52 -12.32 7.41
N LEU A 719 60.55 -11.99 6.54
CA LEU A 719 59.97 -10.64 6.37
C LEU A 719 59.05 -10.53 5.14
N GLN A 720 58.02 -9.69 5.31
CA GLN A 720 57.05 -9.22 4.31
C GLN A 720 57.69 -8.43 3.15
N ALA A 721 57.09 -8.49 1.95
CA ALA A 721 56.48 -7.34 1.24
C ALA A 721 56.19 -7.62 -0.25
N ASN A 722 54.93 -7.37 -0.63
CA ASN A 722 54.40 -6.78 -1.87
C ASN A 722 55.08 -6.92 -3.26
N HIS A 723 54.31 -7.52 -4.16
CA HIS A 723 53.68 -6.91 -5.36
C HIS A 723 54.51 -6.50 -6.61
N THR A 724 53.93 -6.85 -7.78
CA THR A 724 54.07 -6.26 -9.15
C THR A 724 55.34 -6.57 -9.96
N SER A 725 55.20 -7.32 -11.08
CA SER A 725 55.27 -6.87 -12.50
C SER A 725 56.68 -6.42 -12.90
N ASP A 726 57.27 -6.73 -14.04
CA ASP A 726 56.78 -6.98 -15.39
C ASP A 726 57.99 -7.47 -16.23
N GLU A 727 57.83 -7.58 -17.55
CA GLU A 727 58.86 -7.45 -18.62
C GLU A 727 58.98 -8.63 -19.62
N ILE A 728 58.23 -8.41 -20.71
CA ILE A 728 58.46 -8.68 -22.16
C ILE A 728 59.91 -8.28 -22.51
N PRO A 729 60.67 -8.83 -23.50
CA PRO A 729 60.30 -8.97 -24.94
C PRO A 729 61.06 -10.15 -25.66
N ASP A 730 61.07 -10.42 -26.96
CA ASP A 730 60.66 -9.77 -28.21
C ASP A 730 60.71 -10.83 -29.35
N SER A 731 59.99 -10.58 -30.46
CA SER A 731 60.32 -10.78 -31.91
C SER A 731 61.31 -11.89 -32.37
N GLU A 732 61.23 -12.54 -33.54
CA GLU A 732 60.41 -12.51 -34.77
C GLU A 732 60.84 -13.72 -35.66
N GLU A 733 60.13 -13.91 -36.78
CA GLU A 733 60.56 -14.53 -38.05
C GLU A 733 60.32 -16.02 -38.42
N ASP A 734 59.94 -16.12 -39.71
CA ASP A 734 59.33 -17.17 -40.52
C ASP A 734 60.37 -18.17 -41.08
N GLY A 735 59.94 -19.40 -41.42
CA GLY A 735 60.86 -20.38 -42.01
C GLY A 735 60.39 -21.83 -42.04
N ARG A 736 59.41 -22.11 -42.90
CA ARG A 736 58.79 -23.44 -43.12
C ARG A 736 59.79 -24.48 -43.65
N LYS A 737 59.83 -25.68 -43.05
CA LYS A 737 59.30 -26.96 -43.62
C LYS A 737 59.90 -28.23 -42.95
N LEU A 738 58.97 -29.10 -42.56
CA LEU A 738 59.04 -30.57 -42.55
C LEU A 738 60.00 -31.26 -41.57
N ARG A 739 59.48 -31.57 -40.37
CA ARG A 739 59.47 -32.98 -39.92
C ARG A 739 58.34 -33.28 -38.93
N ARG A 740 57.24 -33.70 -39.54
CA ARG A 740 56.08 -34.41 -39.02
C ARG A 740 56.54 -35.54 -38.07
N GLY A 741 56.64 -35.23 -36.78
CA GLY A 741 57.12 -36.14 -35.75
C GLY A 741 57.19 -35.48 -34.38
N HIS A 742 57.60 -34.20 -34.34
CA HIS A 742 57.73 -33.48 -33.08
C HIS A 742 56.40 -32.91 -32.55
N ASP A 743 55.48 -32.45 -33.41
CA ASP A 743 54.18 -31.91 -32.94
C ASP A 743 53.29 -32.95 -32.27
N ARG A 744 53.27 -34.20 -32.74
CA ARG A 744 52.58 -35.29 -32.02
C ARG A 744 53.28 -35.63 -30.70
N ALA A 745 54.60 -35.46 -30.61
CA ALA A 745 55.34 -35.72 -29.39
C ALA A 745 55.13 -34.61 -28.35
N VAL A 746 55.09 -33.34 -28.77
CA VAL A 746 54.82 -32.17 -27.93
C VAL A 746 53.35 -32.11 -27.52
N GLU A 747 52.41 -32.44 -28.40
CA GLU A 747 50.99 -32.54 -28.05
C GLU A 747 50.72 -33.74 -27.12
N ARG A 748 51.38 -34.88 -27.34
CA ARG A 748 51.37 -36.02 -26.38
C ARG A 748 52.04 -35.65 -25.06
N LYS A 749 53.11 -34.86 -25.07
CA LYS A 749 53.80 -34.40 -23.86
C LYS A 749 52.93 -33.41 -23.09
N ARG A 750 52.28 -32.44 -23.74
CA ARG A 750 51.34 -31.50 -23.12
C ARG A 750 50.06 -32.19 -22.64
N LYS A 751 49.59 -33.23 -23.34
CA LYS A 751 48.46 -34.06 -22.91
C LYS A 751 48.86 -34.99 -21.76
N ALA A 752 50.07 -35.55 -21.78
CA ALA A 752 50.64 -36.35 -20.70
C ALA A 752 50.98 -35.49 -19.47
N GLU A 753 51.42 -34.25 -19.64
CA GLU A 753 51.64 -33.28 -18.56
C GLU A 753 50.30 -32.82 -17.98
N LYS A 754 49.28 -32.52 -18.80
CA LYS A 754 47.92 -32.27 -18.29
C LYS A 754 47.31 -33.50 -17.60
N GLU A 755 47.59 -34.70 -18.09
CA GLU A 755 47.10 -35.96 -17.49
C GLU A 755 47.90 -36.33 -16.24
N ALA A 756 49.20 -36.02 -16.19
CA ALA A 756 50.08 -36.16 -15.03
C ALA A 756 49.74 -35.13 -13.96
N GLU A 757 49.51 -33.87 -14.32
CA GLU A 757 49.02 -32.82 -13.40
C GLU A 757 47.63 -33.16 -12.87
N ARG A 758 46.75 -33.72 -13.72
CA ARG A 758 45.43 -34.20 -13.29
C ARG A 758 45.52 -35.47 -12.43
N LYS A 759 46.49 -36.36 -12.67
CA LYS A 759 46.81 -37.53 -11.81
C LYS A 759 47.46 -37.13 -10.50
N GLU A 760 48.33 -36.13 -10.51
CA GLU A 760 49.02 -35.59 -9.33
C GLU A 760 48.03 -34.81 -8.46
N LYS A 761 47.15 -33.99 -9.05
CA LYS A 761 46.01 -33.40 -8.34
C LYS A 761 45.03 -34.47 -7.83
N ALA A 762 44.84 -35.56 -8.56
CA ALA A 762 44.01 -36.69 -8.11
C ALA A 762 44.66 -37.52 -7.00
N GLU A 763 45.99 -37.70 -7.01
CA GLU A 763 46.76 -38.38 -5.96
C GLU A 763 46.94 -37.51 -4.71
N ALA A 764 47.16 -36.21 -4.87
CA ALA A 764 47.14 -35.23 -3.80
C ALA A 764 45.74 -35.21 -3.16
N ALA A 765 44.67 -35.18 -3.96
CA ALA A 765 43.32 -35.38 -3.47
C ALA A 765 43.13 -36.76 -2.83
N ALA A 766 43.74 -37.84 -3.32
CA ALA A 766 43.62 -39.18 -2.73
C ALA A 766 44.27 -39.28 -1.34
N LYS A 767 45.31 -38.48 -1.05
CA LYS A 767 46.03 -38.43 0.23
C LYS A 767 45.40 -37.50 1.29
N VAL A 768 44.38 -36.70 0.94
CA VAL A 768 43.62 -35.90 1.91
C VAL A 768 42.75 -36.82 2.80
N PRO A 769 42.82 -36.70 4.15
CA PRO A 769 41.98 -37.46 5.07
C PRO A 769 40.49 -37.37 4.67
N LYS A 770 39.75 -38.48 4.76
CA LYS A 770 38.31 -38.53 4.37
C LYS A 770 37.48 -37.41 5.03
N GLN A 771 37.83 -37.03 6.25
CA GLN A 771 37.20 -35.92 7.00
C GLN A 771 37.50 -34.54 6.39
N SER A 772 38.72 -34.29 5.90
CA SER A 772 39.06 -33.01 5.25
C SER A 772 38.32 -32.82 3.92
N LYS A 773 38.09 -33.90 3.15
CA LYS A 773 37.21 -33.84 1.95
C LYS A 773 35.75 -33.53 2.28
N GLN A 774 35.23 -34.10 3.37
CA GLN A 774 33.88 -33.82 3.86
C GLN A 774 33.76 -32.37 4.32
N PHE A 775 34.75 -31.85 5.04
CA PHE A 775 34.82 -30.46 5.46
C PHE A 775 34.84 -29.49 4.26
N THR A 776 35.71 -29.72 3.26
CA THR A 776 35.74 -28.90 2.03
C THR A 776 34.45 -29.00 1.21
N LYS A 777 33.73 -30.12 1.28
CA LYS A 777 32.40 -30.24 0.67
C LYS A 777 31.36 -29.39 1.40
N VAL A 778 31.32 -29.49 2.73
CA VAL A 778 30.41 -28.68 3.57
C VAL A 778 30.65 -27.19 3.37
N LEU A 779 31.90 -26.73 3.23
CA LEU A 779 32.21 -25.32 2.93
C LEU A 779 31.65 -24.87 1.57
N ARG A 780 31.77 -25.69 0.52
CA ARG A 780 31.18 -25.38 -0.79
C ARG A 780 29.66 -25.38 -0.75
N ASP A 781 29.06 -26.30 -0.02
CA ASP A 781 27.61 -26.37 0.15
C ASP A 781 27.10 -25.15 0.94
N ILE A 782 27.85 -24.66 1.94
CA ILE A 782 27.54 -23.39 2.65
C ILE A 782 27.59 -22.21 1.68
N GLN A 783 28.69 -22.05 0.93
CA GLN A 783 28.83 -20.94 -0.02
C GLN A 783 27.69 -20.95 -1.03
N LYS A 784 27.36 -22.11 -1.60
CA LYS A 784 26.24 -22.23 -2.54
C LYS A 784 24.91 -21.81 -1.90
N LYS A 785 24.66 -22.17 -0.63
CA LYS A 785 23.44 -21.76 0.07
C LYS A 785 23.43 -20.27 0.38
N GLU A 786 24.57 -19.66 0.67
CA GLU A 786 24.71 -18.21 0.82
C GLU A 786 24.37 -17.49 -0.49
N ASP A 787 24.90 -17.98 -1.62
CA ASP A 787 24.60 -17.45 -2.95
C ASP A 787 23.10 -17.61 -3.30
N ASP A 788 22.50 -18.78 -3.05
CA ASP A 788 21.06 -19.03 -3.26
C ASP A 788 20.18 -18.11 -2.37
N ILE A 789 20.63 -17.80 -1.14
CA ILE A 789 19.94 -16.86 -0.24
C ILE A 789 20.04 -15.42 -0.77
N ALA A 790 21.22 -15.01 -1.25
CA ALA A 790 21.43 -13.70 -1.83
C ALA A 790 20.57 -13.50 -3.09
N GLU A 791 20.44 -14.52 -3.93
CA GLU A 791 19.51 -14.51 -5.07
C GLU A 791 18.06 -14.33 -4.60
N CYS A 792 17.62 -15.09 -3.58
CA CYS A 792 16.27 -14.90 -3.03
C CYS A 792 16.04 -13.49 -2.46
N GLU A 793 17.05 -12.88 -1.82
CA GLU A 793 16.96 -11.51 -1.29
C GLU A 793 16.88 -10.47 -2.41
N LYS A 794 17.63 -10.67 -3.50
CA LYS A 794 17.56 -9.84 -4.70
C LYS A 794 16.18 -9.88 -5.34
N GLU A 795 15.63 -11.08 -5.56
CA GLU A 795 14.28 -11.24 -6.13
C GLU A 795 13.19 -10.64 -5.22
N ILE A 796 13.31 -10.79 -3.89
CA ILE A 796 12.39 -10.13 -2.96
C ILE A 796 12.48 -8.61 -3.08
N ALA A 797 13.68 -8.04 -3.27
CA ALA A 797 13.87 -6.61 -3.44
C ALA A 797 13.29 -6.09 -4.76
N ILE A 798 13.38 -6.87 -5.85
CA ILE A 798 12.74 -6.58 -7.13
C ILE A 798 11.22 -6.57 -6.97
N ILE A 799 10.64 -7.63 -6.39
CA ILE A 799 9.18 -7.71 -6.19
C ILE A 799 8.69 -6.60 -5.24
N ASP A 800 9.49 -6.21 -4.25
CA ASP A 800 9.17 -5.06 -3.38
C ASP A 800 9.19 -3.72 -4.13
N ASN A 801 10.07 -3.59 -5.11
CA ASN A 801 10.09 -2.45 -6.02
C ASN A 801 8.84 -2.44 -6.90
N ASP A 802 8.47 -3.57 -7.50
CA ASP A 802 7.29 -3.71 -8.37
C ASP A 802 5.98 -3.49 -7.59
N LEU A 803 5.91 -3.96 -6.34
CA LEU A 803 4.78 -3.70 -5.43
C LEU A 803 4.61 -2.21 -5.12
N ARG A 804 5.70 -1.43 -5.13
CA ARG A 804 5.67 0.01 -4.89
C ARG A 804 5.19 0.74 -6.14
N GLU A 805 5.63 0.30 -7.32
CA GLU A 805 5.23 0.88 -8.62
C GLU A 805 3.76 0.60 -8.92
N ALA A 806 3.29 -0.61 -8.67
CA ALA A 806 1.88 -0.97 -8.83
C ALA A 806 0.94 -0.33 -7.78
N ASP A 807 1.45 0.32 -6.74
CA ASP A 807 0.63 1.03 -5.74
C ASP A 807 0.27 2.44 -6.22
N CYS A 808 -0.55 2.51 -7.26
CA CYS A 808 -1.02 3.74 -7.92
C CYS A 808 -2.34 4.39 -7.41
N PRO A 809 -3.20 3.79 -6.55
CA PRO A 809 -4.49 4.42 -6.20
C PRO A 809 -4.40 5.74 -5.42
N ARG A 810 -3.29 5.99 -4.72
CA ARG A 810 -3.09 7.22 -3.94
C ARG A 810 -1.61 7.47 -3.66
N THR A 811 -1.16 8.69 -3.87
CA THR A 811 0.16 9.18 -3.46
C THR A 811 0.33 9.09 -1.94
N ARG A 812 1.41 8.44 -1.49
CA ARG A 812 1.66 8.24 -0.06
C ARG A 812 2.57 9.30 0.51
N VAL A 813 2.14 9.90 1.62
CA VAL A 813 2.99 10.73 2.47
C VAL A 813 4.10 9.91 3.12
N LEU A 814 5.30 10.50 3.26
CA LEU A 814 6.37 9.95 4.10
C LEU A 814 5.98 9.98 5.58
N GLY A 815 5.29 11.04 6.01
CA GLY A 815 4.84 11.18 7.38
C GLY A 815 4.49 12.62 7.73
N LYS A 816 4.32 12.85 9.04
CA LYS A 816 4.03 14.17 9.61
C LYS A 816 5.05 14.48 10.70
N ASP A 817 5.35 15.76 10.88
CA ASP A 817 6.13 16.24 12.03
C ASP A 817 5.22 16.58 13.23
N ARG A 818 5.82 17.11 14.31
CA ARG A 818 5.12 17.58 15.51
C ARG A 818 4.11 18.71 15.25
N PHE A 819 4.26 19.46 14.17
CA PHE A 819 3.37 20.55 13.78
C PHE A 819 2.41 20.15 12.64
N TRP A 820 2.26 18.84 12.43
CA TRP A 820 1.35 18.26 11.44
C TRP A 820 1.66 18.65 9.99
N ASN A 821 2.85 19.19 9.69
CA ASN A 821 3.27 19.39 8.31
C ASN A 821 3.46 18.02 7.65
N ARG A 822 2.97 17.86 6.43
CA ARG A 822 3.04 16.62 5.66
C ARG A 822 4.24 16.63 4.73
N TYR A 823 5.03 15.56 4.78
CA TYR A 823 6.22 15.39 3.95
C TYR A 823 5.91 14.42 2.81
N TYR A 824 6.16 14.84 1.59
CA TYR A 824 5.93 14.10 0.35
C TYR A 824 7.25 13.86 -0.37
N TRP A 825 7.38 12.66 -0.91
CA TRP A 825 8.37 12.32 -1.93
C TRP A 825 7.60 11.50 -2.95
N PHE A 826 7.38 12.04 -4.14
CA PHE A 826 6.38 11.51 -5.06
C PHE A 826 6.79 10.16 -5.65
N GLU A 827 8.09 9.92 -5.80
CA GLU A 827 8.66 8.65 -6.26
C GLU A 827 8.53 7.51 -5.23
N ARG A 828 7.90 7.78 -4.07
CA ARG A 828 7.65 6.80 -3.02
C ARG A 828 6.68 5.69 -3.47
N ASN A 829 5.76 5.94 -4.40
CA ASN A 829 4.86 4.93 -4.99
C ASN A 829 4.25 5.37 -6.32
N GLY A 830 3.73 4.40 -7.08
CA GLY A 830 3.00 4.67 -8.33
C GLY A 830 3.86 4.89 -9.56
N MET A 831 5.17 5.12 -9.42
CA MET A 831 6.08 5.36 -10.54
C MET A 831 7.51 4.89 -10.24
N PRO A 832 8.35 4.62 -11.26
CA PRO A 832 9.79 4.38 -11.12
C PRO A 832 10.55 5.58 -10.51
N TYR A 833 11.68 5.33 -9.85
CA TYR A 833 12.46 6.39 -9.17
C TYR A 833 13.06 7.46 -10.09
N GLY A 834 13.36 7.09 -11.34
CA GLY A 834 13.99 7.97 -12.32
C GLY A 834 13.16 8.19 -13.58
N GLY A 835 11.86 7.91 -13.54
CA GLY A 835 11.04 7.80 -14.74
C GLY A 835 11.19 6.45 -15.45
N LEU A 836 10.50 6.28 -16.57
CA LEU A 836 10.56 5.07 -17.38
C LEU A 836 11.98 4.89 -17.96
N PRO A 837 12.58 3.69 -17.89
CA PRO A 837 13.96 3.45 -18.34
C PRO A 837 14.22 3.76 -19.82
N ASP A 838 13.21 3.62 -20.66
CA ASP A 838 13.28 3.84 -22.11
C ASP A 838 12.72 5.21 -22.53
N SER A 839 12.50 6.12 -21.56
CA SER A 839 11.99 7.46 -21.82
C SER A 839 13.02 8.41 -22.42
N SER A 840 12.54 9.43 -23.11
CA SER A 840 13.32 10.57 -23.58
C SER A 840 14.04 11.32 -22.46
N THR A 841 13.59 11.20 -21.20
CA THR A 841 14.23 11.80 -20.02
C THR A 841 15.01 10.80 -19.16
N ALA A 842 15.19 9.55 -19.62
CA ALA A 842 15.87 8.51 -18.84
C ALA A 842 17.31 8.89 -18.43
N GLU A 843 17.99 9.72 -19.23
CA GLU A 843 19.33 10.25 -18.93
C GLU A 843 19.40 11.14 -17.68
N ALA A 844 18.26 11.71 -17.26
CA ALA A 844 18.18 12.53 -16.07
C ALA A 844 18.38 11.69 -14.79
N GLU A 845 17.96 10.41 -14.82
CA GLU A 845 18.00 9.50 -13.66
C GLU A 845 17.26 10.03 -12.40
N TYR A 846 16.27 10.90 -12.55
CA TYR A 846 15.36 11.35 -11.49
C TYR A 846 13.99 11.73 -12.08
N ALA A 847 12.94 11.74 -11.26
CA ALA A 847 11.61 12.19 -11.67
C ALA A 847 11.27 13.59 -11.10
N ASN A 848 11.06 13.72 -9.78
CA ASN A 848 10.84 15.01 -9.10
C ASN A 848 12.10 15.48 -8.36
N GLY A 849 12.74 14.56 -7.63
CA GLY A 849 14.04 14.78 -6.97
C GLY A 849 14.02 15.68 -5.74
N CYS A 850 12.84 16.03 -5.19
CA CYS A 850 12.70 16.88 -4.00
C CYS A 850 11.85 16.24 -2.90
N ILE A 851 12.05 16.66 -1.64
CA ILE A 851 11.08 16.41 -0.56
C ILE A 851 10.20 17.65 -0.43
N TRP A 852 8.89 17.48 -0.63
CA TRP A 852 7.91 18.55 -0.50
C TRP A 852 7.27 18.55 0.89
N VAL A 853 7.06 19.74 1.44
CA VAL A 853 6.47 19.97 2.75
C VAL A 853 5.21 20.81 2.59
N GLN A 854 4.07 20.20 2.90
CA GLN A 854 2.77 20.84 2.91
C GLN A 854 2.39 21.21 4.34
N GLY A 855 1.78 22.38 4.54
CA GLY A 855 1.23 22.77 5.83
C GLY A 855 0.08 21.86 6.31
N PRO A 856 -0.33 22.00 7.58
CA PRO A 856 -1.39 21.21 8.19
C PRO A 856 -2.76 21.51 7.58
N ASP A 857 -3.68 20.53 7.67
CA ASP A 857 -5.08 20.77 7.31
C ASP A 857 -5.77 21.71 8.31
N GLU A 858 -6.88 22.34 7.91
CA GLU A 858 -7.60 23.29 8.77
C GLU A 858 -8.03 22.67 10.11
N LEU A 859 -8.60 21.47 10.07
CA LEU A 859 -8.99 20.72 11.27
C LEU A 859 -7.80 20.36 12.17
N GLU A 860 -6.64 20.08 11.58
CA GLU A 860 -5.42 19.75 12.32
C GLU A 860 -4.79 20.99 12.94
N ARG A 861 -4.82 22.11 12.21
CA ARG A 861 -4.34 23.41 12.67
C ARG A 861 -5.14 23.86 13.90
N GLU A 862 -6.47 23.93 13.81
CA GLU A 862 -7.33 24.33 14.93
C GLU A 862 -7.30 23.32 16.10
N GLY A 863 -7.12 22.03 15.78
CA GLY A 863 -7.12 20.96 16.77
C GLY A 863 -5.84 20.82 17.59
N TYR A 864 -4.68 21.16 17.02
CA TYR A 864 -3.37 20.87 17.63
C TYR A 864 -2.42 22.07 17.71
N ILE A 865 -2.59 23.11 16.89
CA ILE A 865 -1.71 24.28 16.84
C ILE A 865 -2.44 25.49 17.41
N ASP A 866 -3.50 25.91 16.75
CA ASP A 866 -4.33 27.08 17.07
C ASP A 866 -5.48 26.66 18.00
N THR A 867 -5.14 25.90 19.05
CA THR A 867 -6.12 25.40 20.02
C THR A 867 -6.76 26.53 20.81
N LYS A 868 -7.91 26.27 21.46
CA LYS A 868 -8.57 27.26 22.34
C LYS A 868 -7.62 27.78 23.42
N GLU A 869 -7.80 29.03 23.84
CA GLU A 869 -6.95 29.71 24.83
C GLU A 869 -6.70 28.87 26.09
N GLU A 870 -7.72 28.21 26.63
CA GLU A 870 -7.62 27.32 27.80
C GLU A 870 -6.54 26.23 27.64
N TYR A 871 -6.46 25.61 26.46
CA TYR A 871 -5.48 24.56 26.17
C TYR A 871 -4.09 25.13 25.90
N GLN A 872 -4.02 26.32 25.29
CA GLN A 872 -2.75 27.03 25.13
C GLN A 872 -2.17 27.46 26.47
N GLU A 873 -3.01 27.89 27.42
CA GLU A 873 -2.60 28.23 28.79
C GLU A 873 -2.10 27.00 29.55
N GLU A 874 -2.78 25.85 29.44
CA GLU A 874 -2.30 24.58 30.02
C GLU A 874 -0.92 24.19 29.48
N TYR A 875 -0.75 24.34 28.16
CA TYR A 875 0.52 24.05 27.50
C TYR A 875 1.61 25.04 27.93
N LYS A 876 1.30 26.34 27.99
CA LYS A 876 2.19 27.41 28.46
C LYS A 876 2.60 27.22 29.92
N ALA A 877 1.71 26.72 30.77
CA ALA A 877 2.03 26.40 32.17
C ALA A 877 3.06 25.25 32.28
N LYS A 878 3.12 24.32 31.31
CA LYS A 878 4.04 23.18 31.32
C LYS A 878 5.36 23.46 30.60
N PHE A 879 5.34 24.24 29.52
CA PHE A 879 6.48 24.44 28.62
C PHE A 879 6.93 25.90 28.48
N GLU A 880 6.33 26.82 29.25
CA GLU A 880 6.65 28.26 29.28
C GLU A 880 6.43 29.00 27.94
N MET A 881 5.76 28.38 26.98
CA MET A 881 5.43 28.97 25.67
C MET A 881 4.15 28.35 25.11
N THR A 882 3.52 29.00 24.14
CA THR A 882 2.37 28.42 23.40
C THR A 882 2.83 27.49 22.27
N VAL A 883 1.92 26.69 21.72
CA VAL A 883 2.24 25.81 20.56
C VAL A 883 2.63 26.62 19.32
N PRO A 884 1.94 27.71 18.94
CA PRO A 884 2.38 28.57 17.83
C PRO A 884 3.75 29.23 18.06
N GLU A 885 4.04 29.66 19.30
CA GLU A 885 5.37 30.20 19.67
C GLU A 885 6.46 29.12 19.51
N ARG A 886 6.18 27.90 19.95
CA ARG A 886 7.09 26.75 19.77
C ARG A 886 7.32 26.43 18.30
N LYS A 887 6.26 26.47 17.47
CA LYS A 887 6.37 26.28 16.02
C LYS A 887 7.32 27.28 15.40
N LYS A 888 7.16 28.57 15.72
CA LYS A 888 8.04 29.64 15.23
C LYS A 888 9.50 29.44 15.67
N LEU A 889 9.72 29.00 16.91
CA LEU A 889 11.06 28.75 17.45
C LEU A 889 11.75 27.55 16.77
N GLU A 890 11.05 26.42 16.64
CA GLU A 890 11.65 25.17 16.14
C GLU A 890 11.70 25.09 14.61
N GLU A 891 10.80 25.75 13.86
CA GLU A 891 10.86 25.79 12.39
C GLU A 891 11.86 26.84 11.85
N GLY A 892 12.16 27.87 12.65
CA GLY A 892 13.14 28.90 12.29
C GLY A 892 12.57 29.97 11.36
N LYS A 893 13.32 30.34 10.31
CA LYS A 893 12.96 31.45 9.42
C LYS A 893 11.82 31.10 8.45
N THR A 894 11.71 29.84 8.04
CA THR A 894 10.75 29.38 7.03
C THR A 894 9.68 28.50 7.65
N SER A 895 8.42 28.76 7.30
CA SER A 895 7.26 28.05 7.85
C SER A 895 6.14 27.94 6.81
N VAL A 896 5.28 26.94 7.00
CA VAL A 896 4.03 26.74 6.26
C VAL A 896 2.89 26.57 7.26
N PHE A 897 1.74 27.19 6.99
CA PHE A 897 0.67 27.38 7.97
C PHE A 897 -0.64 26.66 7.64
N ASN A 898 -0.87 26.33 6.36
CA ASN A 898 -2.10 25.68 5.91
C ASN A 898 -1.85 24.70 4.76
N ALA A 899 -2.86 23.90 4.41
CA ALA A 899 -2.76 22.85 3.39
C ALA A 899 -2.49 23.37 1.97
N HIS A 900 -2.74 24.65 1.69
CA HIS A 900 -2.48 25.25 0.38
C HIS A 900 -1.05 25.79 0.25
N GLN A 901 -0.25 25.75 1.33
CA GLN A 901 1.12 26.24 1.34
C GLN A 901 2.12 25.09 1.26
N TRP A 902 3.09 25.25 0.36
CA TRP A 902 4.10 24.25 0.03
C TRP A 902 5.51 24.85 0.10
N GLY A 903 6.45 24.09 0.62
CA GLY A 903 7.89 24.33 0.48
C GLY A 903 8.62 23.03 0.14
N TYR A 904 9.92 23.07 -0.13
CA TYR A 904 10.67 21.87 -0.47
C TYR A 904 12.13 21.89 -0.01
N TYR A 905 12.73 20.70 0.01
CA TYR A 905 14.16 20.45 0.17
C TYR A 905 14.73 19.81 -1.10
N ASP A 906 15.90 20.28 -1.54
CA ASP A 906 16.61 19.80 -2.74
C ASP A 906 18.08 19.40 -2.48
N ARG A 907 18.56 19.48 -1.23
CA ARG A 907 19.93 19.10 -0.83
C ARG A 907 19.92 17.93 0.13
N GLU A 908 20.87 17.01 -0.04
CA GLU A 908 21.02 15.84 0.85
C GLU A 908 21.36 16.22 2.29
N GLU A 909 22.13 17.30 2.48
CA GLU A 909 22.50 17.84 3.79
C GLU A 909 21.27 18.25 4.61
N ASP A 910 20.26 18.80 3.94
CA ASP A 910 19.02 19.22 4.59
C ASP A 910 18.17 18.02 5.00
N VAL A 911 18.28 16.89 4.30
CA VAL A 911 17.67 15.61 4.73
C VAL A 911 18.32 15.12 6.03
N ASP A 912 19.65 15.20 6.14
CA ASP A 912 20.37 14.78 7.35
C ASP A 912 20.11 15.72 8.53
N LYS A 913 19.99 17.04 8.29
CA LYS A 913 19.53 18.02 9.29
C LYS A 913 18.09 17.75 9.72
N LEU A 914 17.20 17.43 8.79
CA LEU A 914 15.81 17.08 9.07
C LEU A 914 15.74 15.82 9.93
N LEU A 915 16.50 14.78 9.59
CA LEU A 915 16.63 13.58 10.41
C LEU A 915 17.16 13.90 11.81
N THR A 916 18.08 14.84 11.97
CA THR A 916 18.60 15.24 13.28
C THR A 916 17.54 15.99 14.11
N TRP A 917 16.71 16.80 13.46
CA TRP A 917 15.63 17.56 14.10
C TRP A 917 14.48 16.67 14.61
N LEU A 918 14.12 15.61 13.88
CA LEU A 918 13.01 14.71 14.24
C LEU A 918 13.31 13.86 15.50
N ASP A 919 12.42 13.90 16.49
CA ASP A 919 12.53 13.16 17.74
C ASP A 919 11.92 11.74 17.62
N PRO A 920 12.73 10.66 17.71
CA PRO A 920 12.22 9.29 17.66
C PRO A 920 11.33 8.91 18.85
N ARG A 921 11.21 9.76 19.87
CA ARG A 921 10.31 9.59 21.02
C ARG A 921 8.87 10.03 20.72
N GLY A 922 8.64 10.79 19.65
CA GLY A 922 7.31 11.24 19.21
C GLY A 922 6.56 10.16 18.43
N VAL A 923 5.22 10.22 18.38
CA VAL A 923 4.41 9.24 17.63
C VAL A 923 4.44 9.53 16.14
N ASN A 924 4.33 10.80 15.73
CA ASN A 924 4.33 11.22 14.34
C ASN A 924 5.75 11.23 13.78
N GLU A 925 6.68 11.83 14.52
CA GLU A 925 8.06 11.98 14.09
C GLU A 925 8.81 10.66 13.97
N LEU A 926 8.51 9.67 14.84
CA LEU A 926 9.08 8.33 14.71
C LEU A 926 8.64 7.64 13.41
N LYS A 927 7.41 7.88 12.93
CA LYS A 927 6.93 7.30 11.66
C LYS A 927 7.63 7.98 10.49
N LEU A 928 7.66 9.32 10.47
CA LEU A 928 8.33 10.10 9.43
C LEU A 928 9.84 9.75 9.35
N ARG A 929 10.53 9.71 10.50
CA ARG A 929 11.94 9.35 10.58
C ARG A 929 12.22 7.96 10.01
N LYS A 930 11.38 6.97 10.31
CA LYS A 930 11.55 5.61 9.78
C LYS A 930 11.47 5.57 8.26
N GLU A 931 10.49 6.28 7.68
CA GLU A 931 10.34 6.34 6.23
C GLU A 931 11.49 7.11 5.58
N LEU A 932 11.93 8.23 6.15
CA LEU A 932 13.09 8.98 5.66
C LEU A 932 14.37 8.13 5.69
N VAL A 933 14.61 7.37 6.77
CA VAL A 933 15.77 6.47 6.85
C VAL A 933 15.68 5.34 5.81
N ASN A 934 14.48 4.77 5.59
CA ASN A 934 14.30 3.69 4.62
C ASN A 934 14.59 4.13 3.17
N TYR A 935 14.33 5.39 2.83
CA TYR A 935 14.50 5.93 1.47
C TYR A 935 15.66 6.92 1.32
N ARG A 936 16.44 7.17 2.38
CA ARG A 936 17.50 8.20 2.43
C ARG A 936 18.44 8.14 1.23
N ASP A 937 18.99 6.96 0.94
CA ASP A 937 19.98 6.78 -0.12
C ASP A 937 19.39 7.04 -1.51
N LYS A 938 18.11 6.67 -1.72
CA LYS A 938 17.42 6.92 -2.99
C LYS A 938 17.06 8.40 -3.17
N ILE A 939 16.56 9.04 -2.11
CA ILE A 939 16.25 10.47 -2.11
C ILE A 939 17.52 11.29 -2.40
N ALA A 940 18.62 10.98 -1.69
CA ALA A 940 19.89 11.68 -1.89
C ALA A 940 20.43 11.48 -3.32
N LYS A 941 20.37 10.26 -3.86
CA LYS A 941 20.74 10.00 -5.27
C LYS A 941 19.92 10.86 -6.23
N ASN A 942 18.59 10.91 -6.07
CA ASN A 942 17.73 11.70 -6.95
C ASN A 942 18.01 13.22 -6.83
N MET A 943 18.29 13.73 -5.62
CA MET A 943 18.68 15.14 -5.40
C MET A 943 20.01 15.49 -6.09
N VAL A 944 21.00 14.59 -6.05
CA VAL A 944 22.28 14.77 -6.75
C VAL A 944 22.09 14.74 -8.27
N ASN A 945 21.33 13.76 -8.77
CA ASN A 945 21.03 13.63 -10.19
C ASN A 945 20.29 14.87 -10.72
N ARG A 946 19.29 15.38 -9.98
CA ARG A 946 18.59 16.61 -10.30
C ARG A 946 19.52 17.82 -10.40
N ARG A 947 20.41 18.03 -9.41
CA ARG A 947 21.38 19.14 -9.45
C ARG A 947 22.30 19.06 -10.67
N LYS A 948 22.79 17.86 -10.97
CA LYS A 948 23.63 17.59 -12.14
C LYS A 948 22.87 17.89 -13.44
N TYR A 949 21.63 17.45 -13.57
CA TYR A 949 20.79 17.68 -14.74
C TYR A 949 20.47 19.16 -14.96
N LEU A 950 20.22 19.89 -13.87
CA LEU A 950 19.97 21.33 -13.92
C LEU A 950 21.24 22.17 -14.12
N GLY A 951 22.44 21.57 -14.14
CA GLY A 951 23.70 22.28 -14.29
C GLY A 951 24.04 23.21 -13.12
N ILE A 952 23.57 22.88 -11.91
CA ILE A 952 23.87 23.65 -10.70
C ILE A 952 25.23 23.17 -10.17
N ASP A 953 26.31 23.88 -10.49
CA ASP A 953 27.69 23.51 -10.12
C ASP A 953 27.87 23.36 -8.59
N ASP A 954 28.46 22.24 -8.17
CA ASP A 954 29.02 22.06 -6.82
C ASP A 954 30.38 22.77 -6.75
N THR A 955 30.41 24.10 -6.71
CA THR A 955 31.61 24.81 -6.21
C THR A 955 31.49 24.89 -4.69
N PRO A 956 32.32 24.18 -3.90
CA PRO A 956 32.35 24.41 -2.47
C PRO A 956 32.75 25.86 -2.24
N ALA A 957 31.94 26.58 -1.47
CA ALA A 957 32.18 27.96 -1.06
C ALA A 957 33.51 28.08 -0.30
N ALA A 958 34.60 28.20 -1.04
CA ALA A 958 35.91 28.51 -0.52
C ALA A 958 35.99 30.02 -0.29
N THR A 959 36.00 30.39 0.99
CA THR A 959 36.70 31.54 1.57
C THR A 959 36.44 32.91 0.93
N ALA A 960 35.69 33.71 1.68
CA ALA A 960 35.69 35.16 1.61
C ALA A 960 37.11 35.72 1.37
N ALA A 961 37.31 36.36 0.22
CA ALA A 961 38.39 37.32 0.04
C ALA A 961 37.87 38.69 0.47
N PRO A 962 38.61 39.46 1.29
CA PRO A 962 38.20 40.78 1.69
C PRO A 962 38.41 41.78 0.55
N THR A 963 37.43 42.66 0.41
CA THR A 963 37.52 43.92 -0.34
C THR A 963 38.59 44.84 0.26
N GLU A 964 39.50 45.34 -0.57
CA GLU A 964 40.09 46.68 -0.42
C GLU A 964 40.38 47.31 -1.79
N GLU A 965 40.43 48.64 -1.75
CA GLU A 965 40.09 49.60 -2.79
C GLU A 965 41.25 50.04 -3.70
N SER A 966 40.90 50.42 -4.93
CA SER A 966 41.37 51.62 -5.66
C SER A 966 42.84 51.77 -6.12
N VAL A 967 42.95 52.58 -7.20
CA VAL A 967 44.12 53.36 -7.68
C VAL A 967 44.90 52.81 -8.90
N THR A 968 44.38 53.22 -10.07
CA THR A 968 45.04 53.88 -11.23
C THR A 968 46.45 53.52 -11.74
N ASN A 969 46.52 53.46 -13.09
CA ASN A 969 47.66 53.75 -14.00
C ASN A 969 48.86 52.79 -13.89
N GLY A 970 49.30 52.06 -14.92
CA GLY A 970 49.40 52.40 -16.34
C GLY A 970 50.87 52.74 -16.67
N ALA A 971 51.64 51.78 -17.19
CA ALA A 971 52.79 52.01 -18.09
C ALA A 971 53.46 50.68 -18.52
N THR A 972 53.33 50.43 -19.82
CA THR A 972 54.20 49.70 -20.74
C THR A 972 55.72 49.88 -20.51
N GLU A 973 56.51 48.83 -20.75
CA GLU A 973 57.57 48.82 -21.79
C GLU A 973 58.27 47.44 -21.97
N LYS A 974 58.41 47.05 -23.26
CA LYS A 974 59.51 46.29 -23.92
C LYS A 974 59.76 44.84 -23.44
N LYS A 975 59.45 43.78 -24.21
CA LYS A 975 59.85 43.39 -25.58
C LYS A 975 61.37 43.23 -25.74
N GLU A 976 61.86 42.00 -25.60
CA GLU A 976 62.95 41.45 -26.40
C GLU A 976 62.55 40.05 -26.88
N GLU A 977 62.52 39.93 -28.21
CA GLU A 977 62.40 38.70 -28.99
C GLU A 977 63.77 38.04 -29.06
N GLU A 978 63.84 36.72 -28.83
CA GLU A 978 64.67 35.86 -29.68
C GLU A 978 63.83 34.66 -30.13
N THR A 979 63.40 34.78 -31.39
CA THR A 979 62.99 33.76 -32.34
C THR A 979 64.10 32.71 -32.50
N ALA A 980 63.85 31.41 -32.69
CA ALA A 980 63.36 30.82 -33.93
C ALA A 980 63.23 29.29 -33.68
N SER A 981 62.07 28.64 -33.86
CA SER A 981 61.46 28.17 -35.13
C SER A 981 62.37 27.18 -35.87
N VAL A 982 61.97 25.96 -36.26
CA VAL A 982 60.89 25.53 -37.16
C VAL A 982 60.86 23.98 -37.06
N LYS A 983 59.74 23.29 -36.78
CA LYS A 983 58.55 22.97 -37.61
C LYS A 983 58.81 21.98 -38.77
N GLU A 984 58.24 20.79 -38.68
CA GLU A 984 57.50 20.06 -39.73
C GLU A 984 56.95 18.79 -39.04
N VAL A 985 55.65 18.59 -38.82
CA VAL A 985 54.46 18.54 -39.69
C VAL A 985 54.30 17.20 -40.41
N SER A 986 53.11 16.62 -40.16
CA SER A 986 52.36 15.65 -40.99
C SER A 986 52.70 14.15 -40.83
N PRO A 987 51.82 13.23 -41.27
CA PRO A 987 50.48 12.92 -40.73
C PRO A 987 50.24 11.37 -40.68
N GLU A 988 49.03 10.92 -40.27
CA GLU A 988 48.21 9.76 -40.75
C GLU A 988 48.85 8.43 -41.27
N PRO A 989 48.22 7.21 -41.18
CA PRO A 989 46.76 6.99 -41.14
C PRO A 989 46.23 5.79 -40.29
N HIS A 990 44.90 5.71 -40.32
CA HIS A 990 43.96 4.66 -39.95
C HIS A 990 44.21 3.18 -40.33
N LYS A 991 43.55 2.30 -39.53
CA LYS A 991 42.84 1.02 -39.82
C LYS A 991 43.72 -0.13 -40.38
N GLY A 992 43.58 -1.40 -40.00
CA GLY A 992 42.48 -2.15 -39.42
C GLY A 992 42.51 -3.56 -40.02
N LYS A 993 42.69 -4.56 -39.14
CA LYS A 993 42.19 -5.96 -39.20
C LYS A 993 41.83 -6.57 -40.58
N ARG A 994 42.33 -7.79 -40.89
CA ARG A 994 41.55 -9.06 -40.81
C ARG A 994 42.20 -10.28 -41.50
N SER A 995 42.07 -11.42 -40.80
CA SER A 995 41.45 -12.70 -41.22
C SER A 995 41.91 -13.42 -42.49
N THR A 996 42.14 -14.73 -42.37
CA THR A 996 41.81 -15.72 -43.43
C THR A 996 41.31 -17.01 -42.75
N ARG A 997 40.40 -17.83 -43.29
CA ARG A 997 40.27 -18.32 -44.68
C ARG A 997 38.92 -19.13 -44.74
N VAL A 998 38.09 -19.19 -45.79
CA VAL A 998 37.99 -18.55 -47.14
C VAL A 998 36.84 -19.25 -47.93
N ARG A 999 36.27 -18.72 -49.03
CA ARG A 999 36.89 -18.54 -50.36
C ARG A 999 35.98 -17.80 -51.37
N HIS A 1000 36.59 -16.82 -52.08
CA HIS A 1000 36.43 -16.28 -53.46
C HIS A 1000 35.01 -15.99 -54.02
N SER A 1001 34.72 -14.90 -54.75
CA SER A 1001 35.47 -14.17 -55.81
C SER A 1001 34.80 -12.82 -56.21
N VAL A 1002 35.62 -11.79 -56.52
CA VAL A 1002 35.56 -10.69 -57.55
C VAL A 1002 34.17 -10.15 -58.01
N PRO A 1003 33.86 -8.82 -58.02
CA PRO A 1003 34.46 -7.79 -58.91
C PRO A 1003 34.48 -6.32 -58.39
N ALA A 1004 34.78 -5.38 -59.32
CA ALA A 1004 35.26 -3.99 -59.17
C ALA A 1004 34.20 -2.86 -59.02
N ALA A 1005 34.66 -1.73 -58.45
CA ALA A 1005 34.28 -0.27 -58.48
C ALA A 1005 32.84 0.18 -58.87
N PRO A 1006 32.21 1.21 -58.24
CA PRO A 1006 32.61 2.65 -58.43
C PRO A 1006 32.23 3.72 -57.33
N VAL A 1007 32.92 4.88 -57.43
CA VAL A 1007 32.53 6.32 -57.33
C VAL A 1007 31.84 6.93 -56.08
N GLU A 1008 32.38 8.10 -55.68
CA GLU A 1008 32.07 9.06 -54.59
C GLU A 1008 30.74 9.82 -54.77
N GLU A 1009 30.06 10.15 -53.66
CA GLU A 1009 29.18 11.32 -53.48
C GLU A 1009 29.15 11.68 -51.98
N GLU A 1010 29.28 12.98 -51.68
CA GLU A 1010 29.50 13.61 -50.37
C GLU A 1010 28.20 13.70 -49.52
N GLU A 1011 28.28 13.49 -48.20
CA GLU A 1011 27.27 13.96 -47.23
C GLU A 1011 27.96 14.78 -46.13
N GLU A 1012 27.60 16.07 -46.04
CA GLU A 1012 27.97 17.01 -44.98
C GLU A 1012 27.24 16.65 -43.68
N GLU A 1013 27.96 16.49 -42.56
CA GLU A 1013 27.38 16.43 -41.22
C GLU A 1013 27.18 17.86 -40.67
N GLU A 1014 25.93 18.29 -40.51
CA GLU A 1014 25.56 19.50 -39.76
C GLU A 1014 25.67 19.26 -38.24
N GLU A 1015 26.51 20.03 -37.54
CA GLU A 1015 26.47 20.17 -36.08
C GLU A 1015 25.15 20.83 -35.65
N LYS A 1016 24.21 20.08 -35.08
CA LYS A 1016 22.98 20.65 -34.50
C LYS A 1016 23.28 21.32 -33.16
N GLU A 1017 23.03 22.62 -33.07
CA GLU A 1017 23.04 23.40 -31.83
C GLU A 1017 22.08 22.81 -30.78
N LYS A 1018 22.50 22.75 -29.51
CA LYS A 1018 21.65 22.29 -28.40
C LYS A 1018 20.49 23.27 -28.20
N PRO A 1019 19.24 22.81 -28.03
CA PRO A 1019 18.10 23.71 -27.87
C PRO A 1019 18.21 24.54 -26.59
N LYS A 1020 17.68 25.76 -26.66
CA LYS A 1020 17.75 26.77 -25.59
C LYS A 1020 17.08 26.33 -24.28
N TYR A 1021 16.03 25.51 -24.36
CA TYR A 1021 15.24 25.03 -23.21
C TYR A 1021 15.28 23.50 -23.18
N ARG A 1022 15.39 22.92 -21.98
CA ARG A 1022 15.49 21.45 -21.79
C ARG A 1022 14.20 20.75 -22.21
N CYS A 1023 13.04 21.36 -21.94
CA CYS A 1023 11.74 20.79 -22.31
C CYS A 1023 11.56 20.56 -23.82
N LEU A 1024 12.38 21.19 -24.68
CA LEU A 1024 12.36 20.98 -26.13
C LEU A 1024 13.07 19.69 -26.58
N ASN A 1025 13.85 19.06 -25.70
CA ASN A 1025 14.45 17.75 -25.97
C ASN A 1025 13.48 16.59 -25.72
N TRP A 1026 12.40 16.83 -24.97
CA TRP A 1026 11.41 15.80 -24.69
C TRP A 1026 10.62 15.46 -25.96
N THR A 1027 10.43 14.17 -26.20
CA THR A 1027 9.60 13.67 -27.30
C THR A 1027 8.73 12.52 -26.79
N ASN A 1028 7.48 12.44 -27.25
CA ASN A 1028 6.56 11.39 -26.81
C ASN A 1028 6.83 10.06 -27.54
N THR A 1029 7.91 9.39 -27.15
CA THR A 1029 8.31 8.08 -27.71
C THR A 1029 7.23 7.04 -27.51
N THR A 1030 6.56 7.02 -26.35
CA THR A 1030 5.46 6.10 -26.03
C THR A 1030 4.30 6.21 -27.03
N ALA A 1031 3.83 7.42 -27.34
CA ALA A 1031 2.78 7.60 -28.34
C ALA A 1031 3.22 7.15 -29.74
N MET A 1032 4.48 7.44 -30.10
CA MET A 1032 5.04 7.01 -31.38
C MET A 1032 5.17 5.49 -31.51
N GLU A 1033 5.46 4.79 -30.42
CA GLU A 1033 5.58 3.33 -30.42
C GLU A 1033 4.23 2.63 -30.36
N GLU A 1034 3.33 3.08 -29.49
CA GLU A 1034 2.05 2.41 -29.25
C GLU A 1034 0.94 2.82 -30.23
N ILE A 1035 0.89 4.11 -30.59
CA ILE A 1035 -0.17 4.69 -31.45
C ILE A 1035 0.36 4.99 -32.86
N GLY A 1036 1.68 5.07 -33.04
CA GLY A 1036 2.33 5.34 -34.33
C GLY A 1036 2.35 6.82 -34.73
N HIS A 1037 1.87 7.71 -33.87
CA HIS A 1037 1.83 9.16 -34.08
C HIS A 1037 1.62 9.89 -32.73
N LEU A 1038 1.99 11.17 -32.69
CA LEU A 1038 1.75 12.06 -31.55
C LEU A 1038 0.26 12.31 -31.32
N HIS A 1039 -0.12 12.66 -30.08
CA HIS A 1039 -1.51 12.87 -29.71
C HIS A 1039 -2.18 14.05 -30.42
N SER A 1040 -1.41 15.11 -30.60
CA SER A 1040 -1.76 16.34 -31.32
C SER A 1040 -1.96 16.17 -32.82
N LEU A 1041 -1.48 15.04 -33.38
CA LEU A 1041 -1.59 14.73 -34.80
C LEU A 1041 -2.75 13.77 -35.07
N GLU A 1042 -3.30 13.84 -36.28
CA GLU A 1042 -4.28 12.87 -36.76
C GLU A 1042 -3.59 11.55 -37.12
N PRO A 1043 -4.29 10.40 -36.99
CA PRO A 1043 -3.74 9.12 -37.38
C PRO A 1043 -3.34 9.17 -38.86
N PRO A 1044 -2.11 8.76 -39.21
CA PRO A 1044 -1.67 8.79 -40.60
C PRO A 1044 -2.63 7.94 -41.45
N PRO A 1045 -2.99 8.38 -42.67
CA PRO A 1045 -3.89 7.64 -43.52
C PRO A 1045 -3.36 6.22 -43.68
N ALA A 1046 -4.24 5.23 -43.46
CA ALA A 1046 -3.87 3.82 -43.46
C ALA A 1046 -2.95 3.54 -44.65
N ARG A 1047 -1.65 3.31 -44.38
CA ARG A 1047 -0.67 3.06 -45.45
C ARG A 1047 -1.25 1.94 -46.28
N SER A 1048 -1.55 2.24 -47.56
CA SER A 1048 -1.90 1.20 -48.52
C SER A 1048 -0.82 0.15 -48.38
N ARG A 1049 -1.20 -1.06 -47.98
CA ARG A 1049 -0.26 -2.15 -47.73
C ARG A 1049 0.60 -2.28 -49.00
N LYS A 1050 1.83 -1.75 -48.96
CA LYS A 1050 2.84 -2.08 -49.96
C LYS A 1050 2.86 -3.60 -49.97
N PRO A 1051 2.56 -4.26 -51.11
CA PRO A 1051 2.55 -5.71 -51.13
C PRO A 1051 3.90 -6.18 -50.62
N THR A 1052 3.90 -6.96 -49.54
CA THR A 1052 5.10 -7.60 -49.01
C THR A 1052 5.86 -8.22 -50.18
N LYS A 1053 7.19 -8.03 -50.24
CA LYS A 1053 8.12 -8.57 -51.26
C LYS A 1053 7.95 -10.06 -51.61
N LYS A 1054 7.15 -10.80 -50.83
CA LYS A 1054 6.71 -12.17 -51.09
C LYS A 1054 5.64 -12.30 -52.20
N LYS A 1055 4.88 -11.24 -52.50
CA LYS A 1055 3.89 -11.19 -53.60
C LYS A 1055 4.47 -10.61 -54.90
N GLU A 1056 5.50 -9.76 -54.82
CA GLU A 1056 6.32 -9.37 -55.99
C GLU A 1056 7.16 -10.53 -56.52
N ALA A 1057 7.69 -11.41 -55.66
CA ALA A 1057 8.40 -12.61 -56.10
C ALA A 1057 7.47 -13.64 -56.77
N ALA A 1058 6.18 -13.70 -56.38
CA ALA A 1058 5.19 -14.58 -57.00
C ALA A 1058 4.61 -13.98 -58.30
N ALA A 1059 4.51 -12.65 -58.40
CA ALA A 1059 4.11 -11.96 -59.64
C ALA A 1059 5.25 -11.91 -60.68
N ALA A 1060 6.51 -11.75 -60.25
CA ALA A 1060 7.69 -11.80 -61.12
C ALA A 1060 7.98 -13.23 -61.62
N ALA A 1061 7.62 -14.27 -60.86
CA ALA A 1061 7.76 -15.66 -61.31
C ALA A 1061 6.68 -16.10 -62.33
N ALA A 1062 5.54 -15.40 -62.39
CA ALA A 1062 4.52 -15.64 -63.41
C ALA A 1062 4.81 -14.88 -64.73
N VAL A 1063 5.52 -13.75 -64.66
CA VAL A 1063 5.85 -12.91 -65.83
C VAL A 1063 7.07 -13.44 -66.63
N VAL A 1064 7.88 -14.34 -66.05
CA VAL A 1064 9.03 -14.96 -66.74
C VAL A 1064 8.67 -16.26 -67.48
N ALA A 1065 7.45 -16.79 -67.29
CA ALA A 1065 6.98 -18.01 -67.99
C ALA A 1065 6.21 -17.73 -69.29
N GLU A 1066 5.99 -16.46 -69.66
CA GLU A 1066 5.15 -16.06 -70.81
C GLU A 1066 5.85 -15.03 -71.73
N VAL A 1067 7.16 -15.21 -71.98
CA VAL A 1067 7.87 -14.51 -73.06
C VAL A 1067 8.71 -15.50 -73.88
N VAL A 1068 8.06 -16.55 -74.40
CA VAL A 1068 8.43 -17.21 -75.67
C VAL A 1068 7.16 -17.77 -76.31
N ALA A 1069 6.42 -16.93 -77.05
CA ALA A 1069 5.68 -17.30 -78.28
C ALA A 1069 4.77 -16.14 -78.72
N GLU A 1070 5.25 -15.31 -79.65
CA GLU A 1070 4.41 -14.58 -80.61
C GLU A 1070 4.27 -15.44 -81.89
N PRO A 1071 3.33 -15.12 -82.82
CA PRO A 1071 1.95 -14.65 -82.64
C PRO A 1071 0.98 -15.40 -83.60
N VAL A 1072 -0.35 -15.18 -83.48
CA VAL A 1072 -1.31 -14.99 -84.61
C VAL A 1072 -2.72 -14.70 -84.06
N ALA A 1073 -3.37 -13.73 -84.71
CA ALA A 1073 -4.73 -13.18 -84.60
C ALA A 1073 -5.89 -14.14 -84.21
N ASN A 1074 -6.89 -13.66 -83.47
CA ASN A 1074 -8.18 -13.19 -84.01
C ASN A 1074 -9.15 -12.68 -82.94
N ALA A 1075 -10.17 -11.97 -83.41
CA ALA A 1075 -11.12 -11.12 -82.71
C ALA A 1075 -12.17 -11.81 -81.80
N THR A 1076 -13.02 -10.95 -81.22
CA THR A 1076 -14.42 -11.11 -80.75
C THR A 1076 -14.74 -11.40 -79.27
N ARG A 1077 -15.19 -10.33 -78.60
CA ARG A 1077 -16.59 -10.09 -78.15
C ARG A 1077 -17.24 -11.12 -77.21
N GLY A 1078 -17.59 -10.68 -76.00
CA GLY A 1078 -18.91 -10.99 -75.43
C GLY A 1078 -19.04 -11.26 -73.93
N LYS A 1079 -19.69 -10.31 -73.25
CA LYS A 1079 -20.90 -10.49 -72.41
C LYS A 1079 -20.87 -11.33 -71.11
N LYS A 1080 -21.18 -10.59 -70.04
CA LYS A 1080 -22.32 -10.73 -69.11
C LYS A 1080 -22.36 -11.90 -68.10
N GLY A 1081 -22.57 -11.45 -66.84
CA GLY A 1081 -23.46 -12.06 -65.85
C GLY A 1081 -22.75 -13.06 -64.94
N GLY A 1082 -22.86 -13.04 -63.63
CA GLY A 1082 -23.80 -12.34 -62.76
C GLY A 1082 -24.17 -13.28 -61.61
N ARG A 1083 -24.17 -12.70 -60.40
CA ARG A 1083 -24.93 -13.11 -59.20
C ARG A 1083 -24.51 -14.33 -58.38
N GLN A 1084 -24.51 -14.06 -57.06
CA GLN A 1084 -25.01 -14.90 -55.96
C GLN A 1084 -24.18 -16.14 -55.61
N SER A 1085 -24.06 -16.59 -54.37
CA SER A 1085 -24.44 -16.13 -53.02
C SER A 1085 -23.77 -17.13 -52.07
N MET A 1086 -23.72 -16.81 -50.78
CA MET A 1086 -23.57 -17.76 -49.67
C MET A 1086 -22.25 -18.53 -49.56
N LYS A 1087 -21.40 -18.08 -48.63
CA LYS A 1087 -21.28 -18.70 -47.30
C LYS A 1087 -20.59 -17.77 -46.33
#